data_AF-A0A7W6H8E8-F1
#
_entry.id   AF-A0A7W6H8E8-F1
#
_cell.length_a   1.000
_cell.length_b   1.000
_cell.length_c   1.000
_cell.angle_alpha   90.00
_cell.angle_beta   90.00
_cell.angle_gamma   90.00
#
_symmetry.space_group_name_H-M   'P 1'
#
loop_
_entity.id
_entity.type
_entity.pdbx_description
1 polymer ?
#
loop_
_entity_poly.entity_id
_entity_poly.type
_entity_poly.pdbx_seq_one_letter_code
_entity_poly.pdbx_strand_id
1 'polypeptide(L)'
;MQTAARNSTLSRSPPRRAIRFRFALAALTVLVLAQLLSGVLTVSAIRKTAFDGTVTAVRIVGHDWSFRIQNSLRFGKPISQMFGLPEILAGIRSDLSFLTGVVVTLPDGSIVESNSPDGLLRGLGALVAERLAAEPSTGSNRALAPATLDGTHVFVLPVSGAGGRLAGALVMLVPAEAIAQQTAKPVADAIIALAMATLLGAIAVVLASLVVPIGADGTVGRWKLLAIPALILVLVQGGSSWRNIVTFRDAYVQAATQNVQRSVDRFGTDLQGLVAKGVKLDRLSDYAAPFARLAADIPELASLRLDGPSGRSIAAFDATGEPPTNRAPITYQILSADGASLAARLSASLSDMAIGQGVRRRALDAGTVLLTSALFGFELLVLFGILMRRLSVHGGEGTTVDRDGHHLLARPASFLLVFAWALPLSFVPLQMGVLTSEPLFGLSRAMTLALPISAEMGCALVTALIAGILTDRRGWHLPFVLGGLVCAAGALAGTLAIGPMTYILSRAVVGLGYGLAWMGIQGYVFSWSSPRTRTQAVANLVAGIFAGQICGNVTGAMLADQIGFSSVFAVAAILGLAPILFAFGFMRIYFGRPLPAPEQAAEAPVPVPLAPPSGSALGDLFKDRNFVALLLLSVVPFSIAQVGLLFYTLPVYLSQQGIEQGNIGRIMMIYGLSVIYIAPLLGRWVDRHARKTPFIVMGGLLGGLGLAFTYLDVGLAALVASVFFLGLASSLGGPAQTSFALRLPSVQRLGTGRAMGIQRAADKLGQMVGPLALGGLFTFLGTSDGLAVVGGYYLGSTLLFFLIARDPRQPLMQKGASSNA
;
A
#
# COMPACT_ATOMS: atom_id res chain seq x y z
N MET A 1 -25.13 74.60 -15.34
CA MET A 1 -25.57 73.58 -16.30
C MET A 1 -24.33 72.97 -16.94
N GLN A 2 -23.76 71.91 -16.36
CA GLN A 2 -22.62 71.22 -16.95
C GLN A 2 -22.55 69.77 -16.46
N THR A 3 -22.24 68.90 -17.42
CA THR A 3 -21.67 67.55 -17.29
C THR A 3 -22.52 66.45 -16.66
N ALA A 4 -23.33 65.80 -17.51
CA ALA A 4 -23.65 64.39 -17.40
C ALA A 4 -22.68 63.60 -18.31
N ALA A 5 -21.67 62.95 -17.73
CA ALA A 5 -20.88 61.92 -18.39
C ALA A 5 -20.85 60.68 -17.51
N ARG A 6 -21.63 59.67 -17.91
CA ARG A 6 -21.64 58.30 -17.38
C ARG A 6 -20.22 57.73 -17.42
N ASN A 7 -19.66 57.40 -16.26
CA ASN A 7 -18.62 56.37 -16.16
C ASN A 7 -19.26 55.08 -15.61
N SER A 8 -19.73 54.25 -16.53
CA SER A 8 -19.99 52.83 -16.30
C SER A 8 -18.66 52.08 -16.28
N THR A 9 -18.14 51.74 -15.11
CA THR A 9 -17.01 50.82 -14.98
C THR A 9 -17.49 49.40 -15.28
N LEU A 10 -17.35 49.00 -16.54
CA LEU A 10 -17.51 47.61 -17.00
C LEU A 10 -16.49 46.72 -16.28
N SER A 11 -16.94 45.84 -15.39
CA SER A 11 -16.12 44.74 -14.90
C SER A 11 -15.78 43.83 -16.09
N ARG A 12 -14.55 43.90 -16.61
CA ARG A 12 -14.11 43.01 -17.69
C ARG A 12 -14.02 41.58 -17.15
N SER A 13 -15.01 40.75 -17.49
CA SER A 13 -14.92 39.31 -17.29
C SER A 13 -13.71 38.77 -18.07
N PRO A 14 -12.90 37.85 -17.49
CA PRO A 14 -11.75 37.30 -18.19
C PRO A 14 -12.20 36.65 -19.51
N PRO A 15 -11.44 36.81 -20.61
CA PRO A 15 -11.85 36.29 -21.91
C PRO A 15 -12.07 34.78 -21.83
N ARG A 16 -13.20 34.29 -22.38
CA ARG A 16 -13.59 32.86 -22.36
C ARG A 16 -12.44 31.92 -22.79
N ARG A 17 -11.55 32.36 -23.67
CA ARG A 17 -10.33 31.64 -24.10
C ARG A 17 -9.33 31.41 -22.96
N ALA A 18 -9.10 32.38 -22.08
CA ALA A 18 -8.19 32.25 -20.95
C ALA A 18 -8.68 31.22 -19.93
N ILE A 19 -9.99 31.16 -19.70
CA ILE A 19 -10.61 30.17 -18.79
C ILE A 19 -10.44 28.75 -19.35
N ARG A 20 -10.69 28.55 -20.65
CA ARG A 20 -10.47 27.27 -21.33
C ARG A 20 -9.02 26.82 -21.29
N PHE A 21 -8.09 27.74 -21.58
CA PHE A 21 -6.66 27.46 -21.56
C PHE A 21 -6.18 27.02 -20.18
N ARG A 22 -6.54 27.75 -19.13
CA ARG A 22 -6.16 27.41 -17.76
C ARG A 22 -6.77 26.08 -17.31
N PHE A 23 -8.03 25.80 -17.67
CA PHE A 23 -8.65 24.50 -17.41
C PHE A 23 -7.91 23.36 -18.11
N ALA A 24 -7.59 23.51 -19.40
CA ALA A 24 -6.87 22.52 -20.18
C ALA A 24 -5.47 22.25 -19.58
N LEU A 25 -4.70 23.30 -19.29
CA LEU A 25 -3.34 23.20 -18.73
C LEU A 25 -3.30 22.34 -17.47
N ALA A 26 -4.33 22.40 -16.66
CA ALA A 26 -4.35 21.68 -15.41
C ALA A 26 -4.92 20.30 -15.46
N ALA A 27 -5.99 20.10 -16.24
CA ALA A 27 -6.42 18.75 -16.56
C ALA A 27 -5.25 17.98 -17.21
N LEU A 28 -4.41 18.64 -18.02
CA LEU A 28 -3.15 18.10 -18.53
C LEU A 28 -2.12 17.84 -17.41
N THR A 29 -1.90 18.79 -16.51
CA THR A 29 -0.95 18.61 -15.39
C THR A 29 -1.33 17.42 -14.52
N VAL A 30 -2.62 17.30 -14.17
CA VAL A 30 -3.13 16.16 -13.39
C VAL A 30 -3.00 14.86 -14.15
N LEU A 31 -3.35 14.86 -15.45
CA LEU A 31 -3.18 13.68 -16.30
C LEU A 31 -1.72 13.22 -16.30
N VAL A 32 -0.76 14.11 -16.51
CA VAL A 32 0.67 13.79 -16.52
C VAL A 32 1.12 13.25 -15.17
N LEU A 33 0.78 13.89 -14.05
CA LEU A 33 1.19 13.43 -12.71
C LEU A 33 0.61 12.05 -12.38
N ALA A 34 -0.65 11.80 -12.73
CA ALA A 34 -1.29 10.52 -12.49
C ALA A 34 -0.75 9.42 -13.43
N GLN A 35 -0.36 9.77 -14.66
CA GLN A 35 0.32 8.84 -15.58
C GLN A 35 1.76 8.55 -15.14
N LEU A 36 2.48 9.53 -14.58
CA LEU A 36 3.80 9.30 -14.00
C LEU A 36 3.73 8.30 -12.84
N LEU A 37 2.77 8.44 -11.94
CA LEU A 37 2.56 7.49 -10.84
C LEU A 37 2.28 6.07 -11.39
N SER A 38 1.36 5.95 -12.35
CA SER A 38 1.04 4.68 -13.01
C SER A 38 2.24 4.07 -13.75
N GLY A 39 3.04 4.92 -14.41
CA GLY A 39 4.24 4.53 -15.14
C GLY A 39 5.32 3.96 -14.23
N VAL A 40 5.61 4.63 -13.11
CA VAL A 40 6.56 4.13 -12.10
C VAL A 40 6.14 2.74 -11.61
N LEU A 41 4.86 2.58 -11.24
CA LEU A 41 4.34 1.29 -10.76
C LEU A 41 4.38 0.20 -11.84
N THR A 42 4.12 0.55 -13.11
CA THR A 42 4.14 -0.40 -14.24
C THR A 42 5.56 -0.85 -14.57
N VAL A 43 6.50 0.08 -14.71
CA VAL A 43 7.91 -0.23 -15.01
C VAL A 43 8.52 -1.09 -13.92
N SER A 44 8.23 -0.74 -12.66
CA SER A 44 8.73 -1.45 -11.51
C SER A 44 8.10 -2.85 -11.36
N ALA A 45 6.81 -3.02 -11.72
CA ALA A 45 6.19 -4.34 -11.84
C ALA A 45 6.82 -5.21 -12.94
N ILE A 46 7.14 -4.64 -14.11
CA ILE A 46 7.81 -5.37 -15.21
C ILE A 46 9.18 -5.88 -14.76
N ARG A 47 9.98 -5.01 -14.12
CA ARG A 47 11.31 -5.37 -13.60
C ARG A 47 11.23 -6.51 -12.59
N LYS A 48 10.31 -6.45 -11.63
CA LYS A 48 10.08 -7.53 -10.67
C LYS A 48 9.73 -8.85 -11.37
N THR A 49 8.85 -8.80 -12.37
CA THR A 49 8.44 -9.99 -13.12
C THR A 49 9.61 -10.67 -13.82
N ALA A 50 10.48 -9.88 -14.46
CA ALA A 50 11.66 -10.41 -15.13
C ALA A 50 12.66 -10.99 -14.14
N PHE A 51 12.82 -10.34 -12.98
CA PHE A 51 13.64 -10.87 -11.89
C PHE A 51 13.10 -12.22 -11.40
N ASP A 52 11.81 -12.31 -11.06
CA ASP A 52 11.16 -13.54 -10.60
C ASP A 52 11.23 -14.66 -11.67
N GLY A 53 11.09 -14.31 -12.95
CA GLY A 53 11.28 -15.24 -14.06
C GLY A 53 12.72 -15.76 -14.15
N THR A 54 13.71 -14.89 -13.93
CA THR A 54 15.13 -15.27 -13.89
C THR A 54 15.41 -16.18 -12.70
N VAL A 55 14.91 -15.84 -11.51
CA VAL A 55 14.98 -16.68 -10.29
C VAL A 55 14.41 -18.07 -10.55
N THR A 56 13.28 -18.14 -11.26
CA THR A 56 12.62 -19.41 -11.60
C THR A 56 13.46 -20.22 -12.58
N ALA A 57 13.98 -19.61 -13.65
CA ALA A 57 14.86 -20.28 -14.60
C ALA A 57 16.14 -20.82 -13.94
N VAL A 58 16.78 -19.99 -13.09
CA VAL A 58 17.94 -20.38 -12.30
C VAL A 58 17.59 -21.53 -11.35
N ARG A 59 16.42 -21.50 -10.70
CA ARG A 59 15.98 -22.58 -9.82
C ARG A 59 15.78 -23.90 -10.55
N ILE A 60 15.09 -23.88 -11.69
CA ILE A 60 14.80 -25.08 -12.49
C ILE A 60 16.11 -25.72 -12.97
N VAL A 61 16.97 -24.93 -13.62
CA VAL A 61 18.24 -25.45 -14.16
C VAL A 61 19.20 -25.81 -13.03
N GLY A 62 19.30 -24.96 -12.01
CA GLY A 62 20.16 -25.18 -10.86
C GLY A 62 19.80 -26.44 -10.08
N HIS A 63 18.52 -26.72 -9.87
CA HIS A 63 18.09 -27.91 -9.14
C HIS A 63 18.43 -29.19 -9.91
N ASP A 64 18.24 -29.22 -11.23
CA ASP A 64 18.61 -30.36 -12.06
C ASP A 64 20.13 -30.63 -12.00
N TRP A 65 20.94 -29.59 -12.20
CA TRP A 65 22.40 -29.73 -12.14
C TRP A 65 22.91 -30.05 -10.74
N SER A 66 22.34 -29.43 -9.70
CA SER A 66 22.59 -29.81 -8.31
C SER A 66 22.29 -31.29 -8.09
N PHE A 67 21.14 -31.79 -8.57
CA PHE A 67 20.76 -33.19 -8.43
C PHE A 67 21.73 -34.14 -9.16
N ARG A 68 22.23 -33.77 -10.36
CA ARG A 68 23.26 -34.53 -11.08
C ARG A 68 24.57 -34.62 -10.28
N ILE A 69 24.99 -33.52 -9.66
CA ILE A 69 26.14 -33.49 -8.76
C ILE A 69 25.87 -34.39 -7.54
N GLN A 70 24.73 -34.22 -6.87
CA GLN A 70 24.34 -35.02 -5.69
C GLN A 70 24.35 -36.53 -5.99
N ASN A 71 23.80 -36.96 -7.13
CA ASN A 71 23.82 -38.36 -7.54
C ASN A 71 25.23 -38.90 -7.72
N SER A 72 26.15 -38.08 -8.21
CA SER A 72 27.57 -38.45 -8.34
C SER A 72 28.25 -38.59 -6.96
N LEU A 73 27.85 -37.76 -5.99
CA LEU A 73 28.36 -37.82 -4.61
C LEU A 73 27.79 -38.97 -3.78
N ARG A 74 26.64 -39.55 -4.17
CA ARG A 74 26.07 -40.74 -3.50
C ARG A 74 26.99 -41.96 -3.56
N PHE A 75 27.91 -41.99 -4.52
CA PHE A 75 28.95 -43.02 -4.61
C PHE A 75 30.09 -42.84 -3.59
N GLY A 76 29.98 -41.87 -2.68
CA GLY A 76 30.84 -41.72 -1.51
C GLY A 76 32.10 -40.87 -1.71
N LYS A 77 32.33 -40.33 -2.92
CA LYS A 77 33.46 -39.42 -3.17
C LYS A 77 33.14 -37.99 -2.71
N PRO A 78 34.12 -37.26 -2.13
CA PRO A 78 33.93 -35.86 -1.77
C PRO A 78 33.81 -34.99 -3.03
N ILE A 79 33.09 -33.86 -2.93
CA ILE A 79 32.83 -32.96 -4.07
C ILE A 79 34.12 -32.37 -4.66
N SER A 80 35.16 -32.21 -3.84
CA SER A 80 36.50 -31.78 -4.27
C SER A 80 37.24 -32.79 -5.16
N GLN A 81 36.80 -34.04 -5.22
CA GLN A 81 37.40 -35.10 -6.05
C GLN A 81 36.49 -35.53 -7.20
N MET A 82 35.44 -34.76 -7.50
CA MET A 82 34.51 -35.09 -8.56
C MET A 82 35.12 -34.75 -9.94
N PHE A 83 35.18 -35.75 -10.82
CA PHE A 83 35.65 -35.55 -12.19
C PHE A 83 34.54 -34.94 -13.05
N GLY A 84 34.89 -34.04 -13.97
CA GLY A 84 33.93 -33.44 -14.91
C GLY A 84 33.26 -32.14 -14.43
N LEU A 85 33.71 -31.55 -13.31
CA LEU A 85 33.16 -30.28 -12.81
C LEU A 85 33.27 -29.14 -13.85
N PRO A 86 34.39 -28.93 -14.55
CA PRO A 86 34.49 -27.88 -15.56
C PRO A 86 33.46 -28.02 -16.69
N GLU A 87 33.23 -29.24 -17.18
CA GLU A 87 32.23 -29.54 -18.22
C GLU A 87 30.80 -29.33 -17.72
N ILE A 88 30.52 -29.69 -16.46
CA ILE A 88 29.23 -29.42 -15.81
C ILE A 88 28.99 -27.90 -15.73
N LEU A 89 29.97 -27.13 -15.27
CA LEU A 89 29.86 -25.67 -15.18
C LEU A 89 29.68 -25.02 -16.56
N ALA A 90 30.36 -25.53 -17.59
CA ALA A 90 30.17 -25.11 -18.97
C ALA A 90 28.75 -25.43 -19.49
N GLY A 91 28.22 -26.62 -19.16
CA GLY A 91 26.86 -27.03 -19.49
C GLY A 91 25.78 -26.15 -18.84
N ILE A 92 25.97 -25.75 -17.58
CA ILE A 92 25.07 -24.81 -16.90
C ILE A 92 25.07 -23.45 -17.64
N ARG A 93 26.24 -23.00 -18.10
CA ARG A 93 26.37 -21.73 -18.83
C ARG A 93 25.77 -21.80 -20.24
N SER A 94 25.79 -22.96 -20.90
CA SER A 94 25.08 -23.14 -22.17
C SER A 94 23.57 -23.16 -21.99
N ASP A 95 23.08 -23.76 -20.90
CA ASP A 95 21.65 -23.80 -20.58
C ASP A 95 21.12 -22.41 -20.19
N LEU A 96 21.94 -21.63 -19.46
CA LEU A 96 21.63 -20.28 -19.01
C LEU A 96 22.73 -19.31 -19.45
N SER A 97 22.64 -18.87 -20.72
CA SER A 97 23.61 -17.96 -21.33
C SER A 97 23.72 -16.59 -20.66
N PHE A 98 22.75 -16.22 -19.84
CA PHE A 98 22.76 -14.96 -19.07
C PHE A 98 23.60 -15.01 -17.78
N LEU A 99 24.17 -16.16 -17.42
CA LEU A 99 25.06 -16.29 -16.26
C LEU A 99 26.45 -15.71 -16.54
N THR A 100 26.95 -14.89 -15.61
CA THR A 100 28.34 -14.39 -15.66
C THR A 100 29.32 -15.41 -15.12
N GLY A 101 28.87 -16.27 -14.19
CA GLY A 101 29.70 -17.32 -13.62
C GLY A 101 28.90 -18.34 -12.84
N VAL A 102 29.49 -19.53 -12.70
CA VAL A 102 28.97 -20.63 -11.89
C VAL A 102 30.13 -21.16 -11.06
N VAL A 103 29.87 -21.42 -9.79
CA VAL A 103 30.89 -21.79 -8.80
C VAL A 103 30.38 -22.97 -7.98
N VAL A 104 31.26 -23.94 -7.69
CA VAL A 104 30.99 -24.99 -6.71
C VAL A 104 31.83 -24.72 -5.47
N THR A 105 31.21 -24.81 -4.30
CA THR A 105 31.82 -24.49 -3.01
C THR A 105 31.64 -25.63 -2.01
N LEU A 106 32.53 -25.69 -1.02
CA LEU A 106 32.35 -26.50 0.19
C LEU A 106 31.44 -25.78 1.21
N PRO A 107 30.96 -26.47 2.26
CA PRO A 107 30.06 -25.87 3.26
C PRO A 107 30.63 -24.66 4.01
N ASP A 108 31.96 -24.54 4.09
CA ASP A 108 32.67 -23.41 4.68
C ASP A 108 32.81 -22.21 3.71
N GLY A 109 32.27 -22.32 2.50
CA GLY A 109 32.34 -21.31 1.46
C GLY A 109 33.64 -21.34 0.64
N SER A 110 34.55 -22.28 0.88
CA SER A 110 35.75 -22.44 0.05
C SER A 110 35.39 -22.92 -1.35
N ILE A 111 36.03 -22.34 -2.36
CA ILE A 111 35.72 -22.60 -3.77
C ILE A 111 36.44 -23.87 -4.22
N VAL A 112 35.68 -24.81 -4.78
CA VAL A 112 36.19 -26.05 -5.38
C VAL A 112 36.51 -25.86 -6.85
N GLU A 113 35.56 -25.28 -7.60
CA GLU A 113 35.69 -25.06 -9.04
C GLU A 113 34.88 -23.81 -9.43
N SER A 114 35.35 -23.05 -10.41
CA SER A 114 34.70 -21.80 -10.85
C SER A 114 34.86 -21.58 -12.35
N ASN A 115 33.79 -21.14 -13.01
CA ASN A 115 33.82 -20.58 -14.36
C ASN A 115 33.41 -19.09 -14.34
N SER A 116 33.77 -18.38 -13.27
CA SER A 116 33.49 -16.96 -13.06
C SER A 116 34.76 -16.11 -13.20
N PRO A 117 34.68 -14.85 -13.68
CA PRO A 117 35.80 -13.91 -13.65
C PRO A 117 36.31 -13.67 -12.23
N ASP A 118 37.64 -13.66 -12.02
CA ASP A 118 38.29 -13.58 -10.71
C ASP A 118 37.82 -12.41 -9.81
N GLY A 119 37.39 -11.30 -10.40
CA GLY A 119 36.89 -10.12 -9.68
C GLY A 119 35.61 -10.35 -8.86
N LEU A 120 34.77 -11.32 -9.24
CA LEU A 120 33.45 -11.58 -8.64
C LEU A 120 33.48 -12.58 -7.47
N LEU A 121 34.63 -13.17 -7.18
CA LEU A 121 34.78 -14.21 -6.14
C LEU A 121 35.09 -13.63 -4.75
N ARG A 122 35.43 -12.34 -4.65
CA ARG A 122 35.74 -11.68 -3.38
C ARG A 122 34.49 -11.57 -2.51
N GLY A 123 34.55 -12.09 -1.29
CA GLY A 123 33.41 -12.08 -0.35
C GLY A 123 32.32 -13.12 -0.63
N LEU A 124 32.36 -13.80 -1.79
CA LEU A 124 31.38 -14.82 -2.16
C LEU A 124 31.38 -15.99 -1.17
N GLY A 125 32.56 -16.48 -0.76
CA GLY A 125 32.68 -17.60 0.16
C GLY A 125 32.03 -17.33 1.52
N ALA A 126 32.28 -16.16 2.11
CA ALA A 126 31.68 -15.76 3.38
C ALA A 126 30.14 -15.67 3.28
N LEU A 127 29.64 -15.08 2.19
CA LEU A 127 28.20 -15.00 1.91
C LEU A 127 27.57 -16.39 1.77
N VAL A 128 28.22 -17.31 1.06
CA VAL A 128 27.73 -18.68 0.88
C VAL A 128 27.69 -19.44 2.21
N ALA A 129 28.76 -19.34 3.02
CA ALA A 129 28.84 -19.99 4.33
C ALA A 129 27.75 -19.48 5.29
N GLU A 130 27.54 -18.15 5.33
CA GLU A 130 26.47 -17.53 6.11
C GLU A 130 25.09 -18.07 5.70
N ARG A 131 24.84 -18.16 4.38
CA ARG A 131 23.56 -18.61 3.84
C ARG A 131 23.29 -20.10 4.07
N LEU A 132 24.31 -20.93 4.01
CA LEU A 132 24.19 -22.36 4.33
C LEU A 132 24.01 -22.60 5.84
N ALA A 133 24.59 -21.76 6.69
CA ALA A 133 24.44 -21.85 8.15
C ALA A 133 23.06 -21.38 8.65
N ALA A 134 22.38 -20.51 7.89
CA ALA A 134 21.08 -19.95 8.25
C ALA A 134 19.90 -20.91 8.02
N GLU A 135 20.09 -22.07 7.37
CA GLU A 135 19.01 -23.04 7.12
C GLU A 135 18.90 -24.09 8.23
N PRO A 136 17.68 -24.39 8.74
CA PRO A 136 17.46 -25.58 9.56
C PRO A 136 17.69 -26.82 8.70
N SER A 137 18.28 -27.86 9.31
CA SER A 137 18.58 -29.17 8.73
C SER A 137 17.33 -30.00 8.38
N THR A 138 16.33 -29.40 7.74
CA THR A 138 15.20 -30.08 7.11
C THR A 138 15.57 -30.22 5.63
N GLY A 139 15.73 -31.44 5.13
CA GLY A 139 16.22 -31.80 3.79
C GLY A 139 15.37 -31.35 2.59
N SER A 140 14.88 -30.12 2.61
CA SER A 140 14.23 -29.42 1.51
C SER A 140 15.31 -28.80 0.62
N ASN A 141 15.55 -29.39 -0.55
CA ASN A 141 16.50 -28.97 -1.60
C ASN A 141 16.10 -27.64 -2.29
N ARG A 142 15.60 -26.65 -1.54
CA ARG A 142 15.17 -25.36 -2.10
C ARG A 142 16.37 -24.44 -2.31
N ALA A 143 16.40 -23.74 -3.44
CA ALA A 143 17.35 -22.65 -3.65
C ALA A 143 17.13 -21.57 -2.56
N LEU A 144 18.23 -21.18 -1.90
CA LEU A 144 18.21 -20.13 -0.89
C LEU A 144 17.78 -18.80 -1.52
N ALA A 145 17.15 -17.92 -0.73
CA ALA A 145 16.74 -16.61 -1.21
C ALA A 145 17.93 -15.87 -1.85
N PRO A 146 17.76 -15.23 -3.02
CA PRO A 146 18.88 -14.58 -3.71
C PRO A 146 19.55 -13.54 -2.83
N ALA A 147 20.88 -13.51 -2.87
CA ALA A 147 21.69 -12.45 -2.27
C ALA A 147 22.21 -11.51 -3.37
N THR A 148 22.77 -10.38 -2.96
CA THR A 148 23.40 -9.41 -3.85
C THR A 148 24.81 -9.10 -3.38
N LEU A 149 25.77 -9.18 -4.30
CA LEU A 149 27.18 -8.92 -4.07
C LEU A 149 27.69 -8.08 -5.25
N ASP A 150 28.17 -6.86 -4.99
CA ASP A 150 28.72 -5.94 -6.01
C ASP A 150 27.84 -5.79 -7.28
N GLY A 151 26.52 -5.69 -7.10
CA GLY A 151 25.57 -5.56 -8.22
C GLY A 151 25.26 -6.85 -8.98
N THR A 152 25.73 -8.00 -8.48
CA THR A 152 25.44 -9.34 -9.02
C THR A 152 24.54 -10.09 -8.06
N HIS A 153 23.52 -10.75 -8.59
CA HIS A 153 22.65 -11.63 -7.82
C HIS A 153 23.28 -13.01 -7.68
N VAL A 154 23.38 -13.48 -6.44
CA VAL A 154 23.99 -14.75 -6.06
C VAL A 154 22.90 -15.73 -5.64
N PHE A 155 22.81 -16.85 -6.35
CA PHE A 155 21.90 -17.94 -6.05
C PHE A 155 22.67 -19.13 -5.49
N VAL A 156 22.36 -19.54 -4.27
CA VAL A 156 23.04 -20.66 -3.59
C VAL A 156 22.09 -21.85 -3.52
N LEU A 157 22.51 -22.97 -4.10
CA LEU A 157 21.77 -24.23 -4.07
C LEU A 157 22.57 -25.27 -3.29
N PRO A 158 22.03 -25.81 -2.18
CA PRO A 158 22.73 -26.80 -1.38
C PRO A 158 22.91 -28.11 -2.18
N VAL A 159 24.08 -28.72 -1.99
CA VAL A 159 24.45 -30.01 -2.58
C VAL A 159 24.68 -31.00 -1.44
N SER A 160 23.82 -32.01 -1.36
CA SER A 160 23.90 -33.08 -0.36
C SER A 160 24.67 -34.30 -0.88
N GLY A 161 25.53 -34.85 -0.04
CA GLY A 161 26.28 -36.09 -0.30
C GLY A 161 25.58 -37.35 0.22
N ALA A 162 26.35 -38.43 0.37
CA ALA A 162 25.85 -39.69 0.94
C ALA A 162 25.25 -39.49 2.34
N GLY A 163 24.08 -40.11 2.59
CA GLY A 163 23.36 -39.99 3.87
C GLY A 163 22.66 -38.64 4.08
N GLY A 164 22.54 -37.79 3.05
CA GLY A 164 21.84 -36.50 3.14
C GLY A 164 22.63 -35.40 3.86
N ARG A 165 23.92 -35.61 4.13
CA ARG A 165 24.78 -34.59 4.74
C ARG A 165 25.15 -33.52 3.71
N LEU A 166 25.17 -32.25 4.12
CA LEU A 166 25.59 -31.14 3.27
C LEU A 166 27.06 -31.34 2.84
N ALA A 167 27.29 -31.47 1.53
CA ALA A 167 28.60 -31.70 0.94
C ALA A 167 29.20 -30.43 0.31
N GLY A 168 28.35 -29.44 0.00
CA GLY A 168 28.77 -28.18 -0.61
C GLY A 168 27.57 -27.39 -1.16
N ALA A 169 27.83 -26.45 -2.06
CA ALA A 169 26.79 -25.71 -2.77
C ALA A 169 27.17 -25.39 -4.22
N LEU A 170 26.16 -25.43 -5.10
CA LEU A 170 26.21 -24.89 -6.45
C LEU A 170 25.76 -23.42 -6.40
N VAL A 171 26.61 -22.52 -6.87
CA VAL A 171 26.40 -21.08 -6.83
C VAL A 171 26.31 -20.55 -8.26
N MET A 172 25.24 -19.82 -8.57
CA MET A 172 25.05 -19.19 -9.87
C MET A 172 25.03 -17.66 -9.73
N LEU A 173 25.79 -16.99 -10.59
CA LEU A 173 25.99 -15.55 -10.59
C LEU A 173 25.26 -14.92 -11.77
N VAL A 174 24.22 -14.15 -11.47
CA VAL A 174 23.41 -13.43 -12.47
C VAL A 174 23.71 -11.94 -12.34
N PRO A 175 24.28 -11.29 -13.37
CA PRO A 175 24.57 -9.86 -13.31
C PRO A 175 23.27 -9.06 -13.38
N ALA A 176 23.15 -7.96 -12.64
CA ALA A 176 21.97 -7.09 -12.73
C ALA A 176 21.76 -6.56 -14.16
N GLU A 177 22.83 -6.41 -14.95
CA GLU A 177 22.77 -5.99 -16.34
C GLU A 177 22.04 -6.99 -17.25
N ALA A 178 22.18 -8.30 -17.03
CA ALA A 178 21.46 -9.29 -17.84
C ALA A 178 19.95 -9.20 -17.63
N ILE A 179 19.52 -9.00 -16.37
CA ILE A 179 18.11 -8.74 -16.05
C ILE A 179 17.66 -7.42 -16.67
N ALA A 180 18.49 -6.37 -16.57
CA ALA A 180 18.19 -5.07 -17.16
C ALA A 180 18.00 -5.16 -18.70
N GLN A 181 18.87 -5.89 -19.41
CA GLN A 181 18.76 -6.10 -20.85
C GLN A 181 17.49 -6.86 -21.24
N GLN A 182 17.12 -7.91 -20.49
CA GLN A 182 15.85 -8.63 -20.71
C GLN A 182 14.62 -7.74 -20.48
N THR A 183 14.72 -6.78 -19.55
CA THR A 183 13.62 -5.83 -19.28
C THR A 183 13.57 -4.63 -20.23
N ALA A 184 14.64 -4.33 -20.96
CA ALA A 184 14.78 -3.08 -21.71
C ALA A 184 13.66 -2.89 -22.74
N LYS A 185 13.39 -3.92 -23.56
CA LYS A 185 12.33 -3.87 -24.58
C LYS A 185 10.91 -3.82 -23.96
N PRO A 186 10.52 -4.72 -23.03
CA PRO A 186 9.22 -4.62 -22.36
C PRO A 186 8.99 -3.27 -21.66
N VAL A 187 10.03 -2.69 -21.04
CA VAL A 187 9.97 -1.37 -20.41
C VAL A 187 9.80 -0.27 -21.46
N ALA A 188 10.55 -0.32 -22.56
CA ALA A 188 10.40 0.63 -23.66
C ALA A 188 8.99 0.59 -24.26
N ASP A 189 8.46 -0.61 -24.54
CA ASP A 189 7.11 -0.81 -25.05
C ASP A 189 6.04 -0.26 -24.09
N ALA A 190 6.22 -0.48 -22.78
CA ALA A 190 5.33 0.07 -21.76
C ALA A 190 5.41 1.60 -21.67
N ILE A 191 6.60 2.19 -21.74
CA ILE A 191 6.80 3.65 -21.75
C ILE A 191 6.16 4.26 -23.01
N ILE A 192 6.36 3.66 -24.19
CA ILE A 192 5.75 4.12 -25.44
C ILE A 192 4.22 4.03 -25.34
N ALA A 193 3.68 2.92 -24.84
CA ALA A 193 2.24 2.78 -24.65
C ALA A 193 1.67 3.82 -23.67
N LEU A 194 2.38 4.10 -22.57
CA LEU A 194 2.02 5.13 -21.60
C LEU A 194 2.06 6.54 -22.22
N ALA A 195 3.10 6.84 -23.01
CA ALA A 195 3.23 8.11 -23.72
C ALA A 195 2.09 8.32 -24.72
N MET A 196 1.76 7.29 -25.51
CA MET A 196 0.63 7.32 -26.44
C MET A 196 -0.71 7.49 -25.71
N ALA A 197 -0.94 6.79 -24.61
CA ALA A 197 -2.14 6.95 -23.80
C ALA A 197 -2.23 8.38 -23.22
N THR A 198 -1.10 8.92 -22.74
CA THR A 198 -1.02 10.30 -22.23
C THR A 198 -1.30 11.31 -23.33
N LEU A 199 -0.79 11.11 -24.54
CA LEU A 199 -1.05 11.97 -25.70
C LEU A 199 -2.53 11.95 -26.10
N LEU A 200 -3.15 10.76 -26.18
CA LEU A 200 -4.58 10.62 -26.46
C LEU A 200 -5.43 11.29 -25.38
N GLY A 201 -5.07 11.12 -24.11
CA GLY A 201 -5.71 11.80 -23.00
C GLY A 201 -5.55 13.31 -23.07
N ALA A 202 -4.38 13.80 -23.48
CA ALA A 202 -4.12 15.22 -23.65
C ALA A 202 -4.99 15.83 -24.76
N ILE A 203 -5.11 15.14 -25.90
CA ILE A 203 -6.01 15.53 -26.99
C ILE A 203 -7.46 15.56 -26.49
N ALA A 204 -7.90 14.53 -25.75
CA ALA A 204 -9.24 14.47 -25.18
C ALA A 204 -9.52 15.64 -24.20
N VAL A 205 -8.55 15.99 -23.35
CA VAL A 205 -8.63 17.16 -22.45
C VAL A 205 -8.76 18.46 -23.23
N VAL A 206 -7.96 18.63 -24.28
CA VAL A 206 -8.00 19.83 -25.13
C VAL A 206 -9.36 19.93 -25.84
N LEU A 207 -9.83 18.86 -26.49
CA LEU A 207 -11.14 18.82 -27.14
C LEU A 207 -12.28 19.09 -26.15
N ALA A 208 -12.24 18.45 -24.98
CA ALA A 208 -13.21 18.69 -23.92
C ALA A 208 -13.24 20.16 -23.49
N SER A 209 -12.06 20.81 -23.34
CA SER A 209 -11.97 22.22 -22.99
C SER A 209 -12.61 23.17 -24.01
N LEU A 210 -12.69 22.75 -25.29
CA LEU A 210 -13.33 23.53 -26.36
C LEU A 210 -14.85 23.41 -26.35
N VAL A 211 -15.37 22.24 -25.96
CA VAL A 211 -16.81 21.90 -25.98
C VAL A 211 -17.53 22.26 -24.68
N VAL A 212 -16.83 22.34 -23.54
CA VAL A 212 -17.47 22.67 -22.26
C VAL A 212 -18.25 24.00 -22.36
N PRO A 213 -19.58 23.99 -22.12
CA PRO A 213 -20.40 25.19 -22.16
C PRO A 213 -20.03 26.09 -20.98
N ILE A 214 -19.60 27.30 -21.29
CA ILE A 214 -19.29 28.35 -20.31
C ILE A 214 -20.57 29.17 -20.13
N GLY A 215 -21.06 29.30 -18.90
CA GLY A 215 -22.25 30.10 -18.61
C GLY A 215 -22.07 31.57 -19.03
N ALA A 216 -23.17 32.30 -19.15
CA ALA A 216 -23.16 33.73 -19.52
C ALA A 216 -22.25 34.55 -18.58
N ASP A 217 -22.18 34.17 -17.31
CA ASP A 217 -21.37 34.78 -16.25
C ASP A 217 -19.88 34.38 -16.28
N GLY A 218 -19.44 33.60 -17.28
CA GLY A 218 -18.07 33.12 -17.39
C GLY A 218 -17.73 31.94 -16.47
N THR A 219 -18.67 31.47 -15.66
CA THR A 219 -18.45 30.34 -14.74
C THR A 219 -18.80 28.99 -15.38
N VAL A 220 -17.94 27.99 -15.17
CA VAL A 220 -18.23 26.58 -15.50
C VAL A 220 -18.78 25.91 -14.25
N GLY A 221 -19.84 25.11 -14.39
CA GLY A 221 -20.42 24.36 -13.27
C GLY A 221 -19.38 23.45 -12.60
N ARG A 222 -19.26 23.55 -11.27
CA ARG A 222 -18.25 22.85 -10.45
C ARG A 222 -18.18 21.34 -10.71
N TRP A 223 -19.33 20.71 -10.93
CA TRP A 223 -19.41 19.28 -11.27
C TRP A 223 -18.75 18.98 -12.63
N LYS A 224 -19.00 19.80 -13.66
CA LYS A 224 -18.43 19.58 -15.00
C LYS A 224 -16.91 19.83 -15.04
N LEU A 225 -16.41 20.79 -14.26
CA LEU A 225 -14.97 21.06 -14.10
C LEU A 225 -14.20 19.89 -13.50
N LEU A 226 -14.84 19.08 -12.65
CA LEU A 226 -14.19 17.95 -11.99
C LEU A 226 -14.47 16.63 -12.70
N ALA A 227 -15.72 16.41 -13.14
CA ALA A 227 -16.15 15.14 -13.71
C ALA A 227 -15.55 14.85 -15.08
N ILE A 228 -15.40 15.86 -15.95
CA ILE A 228 -14.88 15.63 -17.32
C ILE A 228 -13.40 15.22 -17.29
N PRO A 229 -12.48 15.94 -16.63
CA PRO A 229 -11.09 15.51 -16.53
C PRO A 229 -10.94 14.19 -15.75
N ALA A 230 -11.75 13.97 -14.71
CA ALA A 230 -11.73 12.71 -13.97
C ALA A 230 -12.17 11.53 -14.86
N LEU A 231 -13.21 11.70 -15.68
CA LEU A 231 -13.65 10.68 -16.62
C LEU A 231 -12.57 10.38 -17.66
N ILE A 232 -11.96 11.40 -18.24
CA ILE A 232 -10.85 11.23 -19.19
C ILE A 232 -9.70 10.49 -18.53
N LEU A 233 -9.33 10.89 -17.30
CA LEU A 233 -8.27 10.23 -16.54
C LEU A 233 -8.58 8.73 -16.34
N VAL A 234 -9.79 8.40 -15.89
CA VAL A 234 -10.22 7.02 -15.66
C VAL A 234 -10.26 6.22 -16.97
N LEU A 235 -10.73 6.80 -18.07
CA LEU A 235 -10.77 6.12 -19.37
C LEU A 235 -9.37 5.86 -19.92
N VAL A 236 -8.47 6.85 -19.85
CA VAL A 236 -7.08 6.72 -20.32
C VAL A 236 -6.33 5.69 -19.48
N GLN A 237 -6.44 5.77 -18.15
CA GLN A 237 -5.82 4.81 -17.25
C GLN A 237 -6.44 3.42 -17.40
N GLY A 238 -7.76 3.32 -17.52
CA GLY A 238 -8.49 2.06 -17.73
C GLY A 238 -8.07 1.38 -19.03
N GLY A 239 -7.95 2.14 -20.12
CA GLY A 239 -7.43 1.64 -21.39
C GLY A 239 -5.98 1.16 -21.30
N SER A 240 -5.11 1.93 -20.64
CA SER A 240 -3.71 1.52 -20.43
C SER A 240 -3.59 0.26 -19.56
N SER A 241 -4.39 0.17 -18.50
CA SER A 241 -4.46 -0.97 -17.58
C SER A 241 -4.97 -2.22 -18.28
N TRP A 242 -6.03 -2.10 -19.09
CA TRP A 242 -6.56 -3.17 -19.92
C TRP A 242 -5.51 -3.71 -20.90
N ARG A 243 -4.84 -2.82 -21.63
CA ARG A 243 -3.76 -3.21 -22.56
C ARG A 243 -2.65 -3.95 -21.82
N ASN A 244 -2.21 -3.44 -20.67
CA ASN A 244 -1.18 -4.10 -19.86
C ASN A 244 -1.61 -5.51 -19.41
N ILE A 245 -2.87 -5.72 -19.04
CA ILE A 245 -3.40 -7.05 -18.66
C ILE A 245 -3.38 -8.00 -19.86
N VAL A 246 -3.82 -7.55 -21.03
CA VAL A 246 -3.85 -8.37 -22.25
C VAL A 246 -2.42 -8.74 -22.68
N THR A 247 -1.53 -7.75 -22.78
CA THR A 247 -0.12 -7.98 -23.12
C THR A 247 0.56 -8.89 -22.11
N PHE A 248 0.29 -8.73 -20.81
CA PHE A 248 0.79 -9.63 -19.78
C PHE A 248 0.28 -11.05 -19.96
N ARG A 249 -1.02 -11.25 -20.20
CA ARG A 249 -1.62 -12.57 -20.39
C ARG A 249 -0.93 -13.31 -21.53
N ASP A 250 -0.77 -12.65 -22.68
CA ASP A 250 -0.16 -13.28 -23.85
C ASP A 250 1.32 -13.63 -23.58
N ALA A 251 2.07 -12.71 -22.97
CA ALA A 251 3.46 -12.94 -22.59
C ALA A 251 3.62 -14.04 -21.53
N TYR A 252 2.72 -14.08 -20.54
CA TYR A 252 2.73 -15.08 -19.46
C TYR A 252 2.42 -16.47 -19.99
N VAL A 253 1.40 -16.59 -20.86
CA VAL A 253 1.09 -17.86 -21.52
C VAL A 253 2.26 -18.32 -22.37
N GLN A 254 2.87 -17.43 -23.16
CA GLN A 254 4.02 -17.76 -23.98
C GLN A 254 5.22 -18.22 -23.13
N ALA A 255 5.49 -17.54 -22.02
CA ALA A 255 6.57 -17.90 -21.09
C ALA A 255 6.30 -19.26 -20.40
N ALA A 256 5.07 -19.51 -19.95
CA ALA A 256 4.66 -20.79 -19.38
C ALA A 256 4.83 -21.93 -20.39
N THR A 257 4.37 -21.75 -21.63
CA THR A 257 4.55 -22.71 -22.72
C THR A 257 6.04 -22.99 -22.96
N GLN A 258 6.89 -21.96 -23.03
CA GLN A 258 8.32 -22.14 -23.24
C GLN A 258 9.02 -22.85 -22.07
N ASN A 259 8.64 -22.56 -20.84
CA ASN A 259 9.21 -23.21 -19.65
C ASN A 259 8.84 -24.70 -19.58
N VAL A 260 7.58 -25.04 -19.86
CA VAL A 260 7.15 -26.44 -19.98
C VAL A 260 7.85 -27.12 -21.15
N GLN A 261 7.91 -26.46 -22.32
CA GLN A 261 8.61 -26.99 -23.50
C GLN A 261 10.07 -27.33 -23.20
N ARG A 262 10.85 -26.41 -22.62
CA ARG A 262 12.26 -26.66 -22.26
C ARG A 262 12.40 -27.87 -21.33
N SER A 263 11.48 -28.02 -20.39
CA SER A 263 11.53 -29.10 -19.40
C SER A 263 11.14 -30.44 -20.02
N VAL A 264 10.14 -30.45 -20.90
CA VAL A 264 9.73 -31.61 -21.69
C VAL A 264 10.83 -32.03 -22.68
N ASP A 265 11.47 -31.08 -23.37
CA ASP A 265 12.56 -31.36 -24.30
C ASP A 265 13.78 -31.95 -23.57
N ARG A 266 14.13 -31.39 -22.41
CA ARG A 266 15.25 -31.88 -21.60
C ARG A 266 14.99 -33.29 -21.08
N PHE A 267 13.84 -33.51 -20.44
CA PHE A 267 13.47 -34.83 -19.94
C PHE A 267 13.31 -35.85 -21.09
N GLY A 268 12.73 -35.42 -22.20
CA GLY A 268 12.63 -36.21 -23.43
C GLY A 268 13.99 -36.62 -23.99
N THR A 269 14.97 -35.71 -23.97
CA THR A 269 16.35 -35.98 -24.40
C THR A 269 17.05 -36.96 -23.47
N ASP A 270 16.85 -36.86 -22.15
CA ASP A 270 17.37 -37.82 -21.19
C ASP A 270 16.78 -39.23 -21.44
N LEU A 271 15.47 -39.33 -21.71
CA LEU A 271 14.82 -40.59 -22.08
C LEU A 271 15.31 -41.12 -23.44
N GLN A 272 15.50 -40.26 -24.44
CA GLN A 272 16.09 -40.60 -25.75
C GLN A 272 17.48 -41.21 -25.55
N GLY A 273 18.29 -40.65 -24.65
CA GLY A 273 19.61 -41.18 -24.30
C GLY A 273 19.56 -42.56 -23.65
N LEU A 274 18.52 -42.86 -22.86
CA LEU A 274 18.31 -44.21 -22.31
C LEU A 274 17.89 -45.21 -23.39
N VAL A 275 16.97 -44.82 -24.29
CA VAL A 275 16.53 -45.66 -25.42
C VAL A 275 17.70 -45.95 -26.37
N ALA A 276 18.54 -44.95 -26.65
CA ALA A 276 19.75 -45.14 -27.46
C ALA A 276 20.74 -46.15 -26.85
N LYS A 277 20.74 -46.30 -25.52
CA LYS A 277 21.52 -47.32 -24.79
C LYS A 277 20.80 -48.68 -24.70
N GLY A 278 19.65 -48.84 -25.36
CA GLY A 278 18.87 -50.08 -25.39
C GLY A 278 17.90 -50.26 -24.23
N VAL A 279 17.66 -49.24 -23.39
CA VAL A 279 16.73 -49.33 -22.26
C VAL A 279 15.29 -49.28 -22.77
N LYS A 280 14.46 -50.24 -22.35
CA LYS A 280 13.02 -50.23 -22.66
C LYS A 280 12.25 -49.38 -21.63
N LEU A 281 11.54 -48.36 -22.12
CA LEU A 281 10.84 -47.39 -21.27
C LEU A 281 9.69 -48.01 -20.46
N ASP A 282 9.05 -49.06 -20.97
CA ASP A 282 7.98 -49.80 -20.27
C ASP A 282 8.45 -50.57 -19.03
N ARG A 283 9.76 -50.76 -18.87
CA ARG A 283 10.37 -51.50 -17.75
C ARG A 283 11.01 -50.61 -16.68
N LEU A 284 10.99 -49.29 -16.85
CA LEU A 284 11.48 -48.36 -15.83
C LEU A 284 10.50 -48.36 -14.64
N SER A 285 11.05 -48.54 -13.44
CA SER A 285 10.27 -48.83 -12.23
C SER A 285 9.58 -47.62 -11.60
N ASP A 286 10.06 -46.39 -11.84
CA ASP A 286 9.48 -45.18 -11.23
C ASP A 286 9.51 -43.96 -12.16
N TYR A 287 8.33 -43.59 -12.65
CA TYR A 287 8.07 -42.33 -13.34
C TYR A 287 7.39 -41.29 -12.45
N ALA A 288 6.85 -41.69 -11.30
CA ALA A 288 6.07 -40.82 -10.43
C ALA A 288 6.97 -39.77 -9.76
N ALA A 289 8.14 -40.18 -9.23
CA ALA A 289 9.04 -39.25 -8.56
C ALA A 289 9.69 -38.21 -9.51
N PRO A 290 10.11 -38.55 -10.74
CA PRO A 290 10.54 -37.56 -11.73
C PRO A 290 9.41 -36.60 -12.16
N PHE A 291 8.21 -37.11 -12.44
CA PHE A 291 7.07 -36.27 -12.85
C PHE A 291 6.60 -35.34 -11.74
N ALA A 292 6.53 -35.82 -10.49
CA ALA A 292 6.18 -34.99 -9.34
C ALA A 292 7.20 -33.86 -9.10
N ARG A 293 8.49 -34.10 -9.38
CA ARG A 293 9.52 -33.05 -9.29
C ARG A 293 9.35 -31.98 -10.37
N LEU A 294 9.13 -32.40 -11.63
CA LEU A 294 8.83 -31.48 -12.74
C LEU A 294 7.60 -30.61 -12.44
N ALA A 295 6.54 -31.20 -11.88
CA ALA A 295 5.33 -30.48 -11.50
C ALA A 295 5.52 -29.56 -10.28
N ALA A 296 6.37 -29.96 -9.32
CA ALA A 296 6.70 -29.11 -8.17
C ALA A 296 7.51 -27.88 -8.57
N ASP A 297 8.36 -27.99 -9.60
CA ASP A 297 9.19 -26.90 -10.11
C ASP A 297 8.44 -25.99 -11.10
N ILE A 298 7.37 -26.48 -11.74
CA ILE A 298 6.60 -25.76 -12.76
C ILE A 298 5.10 -25.76 -12.39
N PRO A 299 4.61 -24.74 -11.68
CA PRO A 299 3.21 -24.63 -11.28
C PRO A 299 2.22 -24.63 -12.45
N GLU A 300 2.67 -24.19 -13.64
CA GLU A 300 1.86 -24.14 -14.85
C GLU A 300 1.69 -25.50 -15.54
N LEU A 301 2.34 -26.56 -15.06
CA LEU A 301 2.23 -27.91 -15.59
C LEU A 301 0.99 -28.62 -15.00
N ALA A 302 -0.01 -28.90 -15.84
CA ALA A 302 -1.21 -29.62 -15.41
C ALA A 302 -1.02 -31.13 -15.40
N SER A 303 -0.51 -31.69 -16.50
CA SER A 303 -0.32 -33.14 -16.61
C SER A 303 0.87 -33.49 -17.49
N LEU A 304 1.44 -34.66 -17.25
CA LEU A 304 2.48 -35.31 -18.04
C LEU A 304 2.02 -36.72 -18.41
N ARG A 305 2.22 -37.10 -19.67
CA ARG A 305 1.92 -38.45 -20.16
C ARG A 305 3.02 -38.94 -21.06
N LEU A 306 3.45 -40.17 -20.81
CA LEU A 306 4.35 -40.92 -21.67
C LEU A 306 3.55 -42.06 -22.30
N ASP A 307 3.25 -41.94 -23.58
CA ASP A 307 2.50 -42.95 -24.33
C ASP A 307 3.46 -43.74 -25.23
N GLY A 308 3.28 -45.06 -25.33
CA GLY A 308 4.07 -45.92 -26.20
C GLY A 308 3.70 -45.79 -27.68
N PRO A 309 4.32 -46.59 -28.57
CA PRO A 309 4.15 -46.48 -30.03
C PRO A 309 2.70 -46.70 -30.48
N SER A 310 1.96 -47.56 -29.76
CA SER A 310 0.56 -47.89 -30.02
C SER A 310 -0.44 -46.93 -29.35
N GLY A 311 0.03 -45.85 -28.72
CA GLY A 311 -0.80 -44.93 -27.94
C GLY A 311 -1.20 -45.45 -26.56
N ARG A 312 -0.69 -46.62 -26.14
CA ARG A 312 -0.87 -47.13 -24.78
C ARG A 312 -0.06 -46.29 -23.79
N SER A 313 -0.71 -45.75 -22.78
CA SER A 313 -0.03 -45.01 -21.70
C SER A 313 0.96 -45.93 -20.96
N ILE A 314 2.24 -45.53 -20.96
CA ILE A 314 3.32 -46.14 -20.17
C ILE A 314 3.31 -45.53 -18.76
N ALA A 315 3.18 -44.20 -18.68
CA ALA A 315 3.05 -43.46 -17.43
C ALA A 315 2.20 -42.21 -17.64
N ALA A 316 1.40 -41.86 -16.63
CA ALA A 316 0.65 -40.62 -16.59
C ALA A 316 0.75 -40.00 -15.19
N PHE A 317 0.82 -38.68 -15.14
CA PHE A 317 0.84 -37.91 -13.93
C PHE A 317 -0.05 -36.69 -14.12
N ASP A 318 -1.00 -36.52 -13.21
CA ASP A 318 -1.89 -35.38 -13.16
C ASP A 318 -1.57 -34.59 -11.89
N ALA A 319 -1.05 -33.38 -12.08
CA ALA A 319 -0.63 -32.51 -10.99
C ALA A 319 -1.80 -31.72 -10.41
N THR A 320 -2.79 -31.37 -11.22
CA THR A 320 -3.84 -30.40 -10.87
C THR A 320 -5.24 -30.99 -10.82
N GLY A 321 -5.47 -32.19 -11.37
CA GLY A 321 -6.80 -32.79 -11.46
C GLY A 321 -7.73 -32.04 -12.43
N GLU A 322 -7.17 -31.27 -13.36
CA GLU A 322 -7.93 -30.43 -14.28
C GLU A 322 -8.50 -31.24 -15.45
N PRO A 323 -9.71 -30.90 -15.93
CA PRO A 323 -10.21 -31.49 -17.17
C PRO A 323 -9.30 -31.12 -18.36
N PRO A 324 -9.29 -31.94 -19.42
CA PRO A 324 -8.44 -31.69 -20.59
C PRO A 324 -8.69 -30.31 -21.18
N THR A 325 -7.63 -29.51 -21.30
CA THR A 325 -7.72 -28.16 -21.87
C THR A 325 -7.88 -28.21 -23.39
N ASN A 326 -8.50 -27.20 -23.99
CA ASN A 326 -8.56 -27.03 -25.46
C ASN A 326 -7.21 -26.64 -26.09
N ARG A 327 -6.17 -26.40 -25.29
CA ARG A 327 -4.84 -26.04 -25.80
C ARG A 327 -4.13 -27.28 -26.33
N ALA A 328 -3.39 -27.10 -27.43
CA ALA A 328 -2.57 -28.17 -27.97
C ALA A 328 -1.54 -28.63 -26.92
N PRO A 329 -1.39 -29.94 -26.69
CA PRO A 329 -0.38 -30.44 -25.78
C PRO A 329 1.02 -30.17 -26.33
N ILE A 330 1.95 -29.86 -25.43
CA ILE A 330 3.38 -29.82 -25.73
C ILE A 330 3.85 -31.25 -25.87
N THR A 331 4.54 -31.59 -26.97
CA THR A 331 4.96 -32.97 -27.22
C THR A 331 6.42 -33.09 -27.60
N TYR A 332 7.05 -34.17 -27.16
CA TYR A 332 8.38 -34.61 -27.56
C TYR A 332 8.30 -36.06 -28.03
N GLN A 333 8.87 -36.33 -29.21
CA GLN A 333 8.88 -37.65 -29.82
C GLN A 333 10.19 -38.35 -29.48
N ILE A 334 10.09 -39.53 -28.87
CA ILE A 334 11.24 -40.36 -28.54
C ILE A 334 11.35 -41.44 -29.61
N LEU A 335 12.46 -41.46 -30.33
CA LEU A 335 12.74 -42.39 -31.41
C LEU A 335 13.45 -43.65 -30.89
N SER A 336 13.26 -44.76 -31.60
CA SER A 336 13.98 -46.02 -31.35
C SER A 336 15.49 -45.88 -31.59
N ALA A 337 16.28 -46.86 -31.14
CA ALA A 337 17.75 -46.79 -31.19
C ALA A 337 18.32 -46.70 -32.63
N ASP A 338 17.58 -47.22 -33.60
CA ASP A 338 17.79 -47.15 -35.05
C ASP A 338 17.28 -45.84 -35.68
N GLY A 339 16.65 -44.96 -34.90
CA GLY A 339 16.14 -43.64 -35.32
C GLY A 339 14.94 -43.68 -36.27
N ALA A 340 14.51 -44.87 -36.70
CA ALA A 340 13.51 -45.05 -37.75
C ALA A 340 12.06 -45.14 -37.25
N SER A 341 11.84 -45.54 -35.99
CA SER A 341 10.49 -45.77 -35.45
C SER A 341 10.23 -45.00 -34.16
N LEU A 342 8.96 -44.69 -33.88
CA LEU A 342 8.57 -44.02 -32.64
C LEU A 342 8.64 -45.03 -31.48
N ALA A 343 9.49 -44.78 -30.49
CA ALA A 343 9.57 -45.58 -29.27
C ALA A 343 8.54 -45.12 -28.22
N ALA A 344 8.36 -43.82 -28.05
CA ALA A 344 7.34 -43.25 -27.17
C ALA A 344 7.07 -41.77 -27.50
N ARG A 345 5.95 -41.23 -27.02
CA ARG A 345 5.61 -39.81 -27.07
C ARG A 345 5.45 -39.29 -25.64
N LEU A 346 6.26 -38.31 -25.29
CA LEU A 346 6.07 -37.53 -24.07
C LEU A 346 5.17 -36.35 -24.40
N SER A 347 4.11 -36.15 -23.62
CA SER A 347 3.18 -35.03 -23.78
C SER A 347 2.92 -34.34 -22.45
N ALA A 348 2.77 -33.03 -22.50
CA ALA A 348 2.48 -32.19 -21.35
C ALA A 348 1.34 -31.21 -21.65
N SER A 349 0.48 -30.97 -20.67
CA SER A 349 -0.56 -29.95 -20.74
C SER A 349 -0.29 -28.81 -19.77
N LEU A 350 -0.75 -27.61 -20.13
CA LEU A 350 -0.70 -26.42 -19.27
C LEU A 350 -1.94 -26.36 -18.37
N SER A 351 -1.78 -25.86 -17.16
CA SER A 351 -2.88 -25.58 -16.22
C SER A 351 -3.58 -24.26 -16.58
N ASP A 352 -4.87 -24.35 -16.92
CA ASP A 352 -5.68 -23.16 -17.16
C ASP A 352 -6.03 -22.47 -15.83
N MET A 353 -6.12 -23.20 -14.71
CA MET A 353 -6.30 -22.58 -13.40
C MET A 353 -5.08 -21.77 -12.96
N ALA A 354 -3.86 -22.30 -13.09
CA ALA A 354 -2.63 -21.60 -12.73
C ALA A 354 -2.47 -20.32 -13.57
N ILE A 355 -2.72 -20.42 -14.88
CA ILE A 355 -2.71 -19.27 -15.79
C ILE A 355 -3.79 -18.26 -15.42
N GLY A 356 -5.01 -18.73 -15.15
CA GLY A 356 -6.12 -17.89 -14.70
C GLY A 356 -5.82 -17.15 -13.39
N GLN A 357 -5.20 -17.82 -12.43
CA GLN A 357 -4.78 -17.22 -11.16
C GLN A 357 -3.69 -16.16 -11.36
N GLY A 358 -2.68 -16.42 -12.21
CA GLY A 358 -1.63 -15.46 -12.56
C GLY A 358 -2.20 -14.20 -13.23
N VAL A 359 -3.09 -14.37 -14.21
CA VAL A 359 -3.76 -13.26 -14.90
C VAL A 359 -4.68 -12.49 -13.96
N ARG A 360 -5.46 -13.19 -13.12
CA ARG A 360 -6.34 -12.57 -12.11
C ARG A 360 -5.54 -11.71 -11.14
N ARG A 361 -4.40 -12.20 -10.66
CA ARG A 361 -3.51 -11.46 -9.77
C ARG A 361 -3.03 -10.16 -10.42
N ARG A 362 -2.60 -10.21 -11.68
CA ARG A 362 -2.24 -8.99 -12.42
C ARG A 362 -3.40 -8.04 -12.68
N ALA A 363 -4.59 -8.56 -12.97
CA ALA A 363 -5.77 -7.74 -13.13
C ALA A 363 -6.11 -6.98 -11.83
N LEU A 364 -5.97 -7.63 -10.67
CA LEU A 364 -6.13 -7.00 -9.36
C LEU A 364 -5.05 -5.93 -9.11
N ASP A 365 -3.80 -6.19 -9.50
CA ASP A 365 -2.71 -5.19 -9.44
C ASP A 365 -3.06 -3.96 -10.27
N ALA A 366 -3.42 -4.16 -11.53
CA ALA A 366 -3.69 -3.09 -12.47
C ALA A 366 -4.97 -2.31 -12.10
N GLY A 367 -5.99 -2.98 -11.54
CA GLY A 367 -7.19 -2.34 -10.99
C GLY A 367 -6.89 -1.49 -9.74
N THR A 368 -5.94 -1.93 -8.91
CA THR A 368 -5.50 -1.18 -7.72
C THR A 368 -4.71 0.07 -8.12
N VAL A 369 -3.80 -0.04 -9.10
CA VAL A 369 -3.10 1.12 -9.67
C VAL A 369 -4.08 2.11 -10.27
N LEU A 370 -5.07 1.63 -11.04
CA LEU A 370 -6.13 2.47 -11.62
C LEU A 370 -6.90 3.21 -10.53
N LEU A 371 -7.36 2.51 -9.49
CA LEU A 371 -8.14 3.11 -8.42
C LEU A 371 -7.34 4.15 -7.63
N THR A 372 -6.10 3.81 -7.23
CA THR A 372 -5.23 4.73 -6.47
C THR A 372 -4.85 5.95 -7.29
N SER A 373 -4.54 5.77 -8.58
CA SER A 373 -4.20 6.87 -9.49
C SER A 373 -5.41 7.75 -9.82
N ALA A 374 -6.61 7.18 -9.90
CA ALA A 374 -7.85 7.93 -10.07
C ALA A 374 -8.20 8.75 -8.82
N LEU A 375 -8.05 8.19 -7.62
CA LEU A 375 -8.23 8.91 -6.35
C LEU A 375 -7.21 10.05 -6.20
N PHE A 376 -5.94 9.77 -6.50
CA PHE A 376 -4.86 10.77 -6.50
C PHE A 376 -5.15 11.89 -7.50
N GLY A 377 -5.52 11.53 -8.73
CA GLY A 377 -5.89 12.50 -9.77
C GLY A 377 -7.13 13.31 -9.40
N PHE A 378 -8.13 12.70 -8.77
CA PHE A 378 -9.31 13.41 -8.27
C PHE A 378 -8.93 14.46 -7.22
N GLU A 379 -8.06 14.15 -6.27
CA GLU A 379 -7.59 15.12 -5.27
C GLU A 379 -6.77 16.25 -5.91
N LEU A 380 -5.96 15.96 -6.93
CA LEU A 380 -5.26 16.99 -7.70
C LEU A 380 -6.22 17.87 -8.52
N LEU A 381 -7.31 17.32 -9.06
CA LEU A 381 -8.36 18.11 -9.72
C LEU A 381 -9.08 19.03 -8.73
N VAL A 382 -9.36 18.54 -7.52
CA VAL A 382 -9.93 19.36 -6.44
C VAL A 382 -8.99 20.50 -6.09
N LEU A 383 -7.69 20.21 -5.92
CA LEU A 383 -6.66 21.22 -5.71
C LEU A 383 -6.68 22.28 -6.81
N PHE A 384 -6.66 21.85 -8.06
CA PHE A 384 -6.62 22.77 -9.18
C PHE A 384 -7.88 23.64 -9.28
N GLY A 385 -9.05 23.05 -9.07
CA GLY A 385 -10.31 23.79 -9.05
C GLY A 385 -10.31 24.93 -8.02
N ILE A 386 -9.68 24.71 -6.85
CA ILE A 386 -9.52 25.75 -5.82
C ILE A 386 -8.54 26.84 -6.29
N LEU A 387 -7.41 26.46 -6.89
CA LEU A 387 -6.40 27.42 -7.37
C LEU A 387 -6.96 28.33 -8.49
N MET A 388 -7.74 27.76 -9.41
CA MET A 388 -8.38 28.51 -10.49
C MET A 388 -9.31 29.60 -10.00
N ARG A 389 -10.12 29.29 -8.98
CA ARG A 389 -11.04 30.27 -8.39
C ARG A 389 -10.26 31.50 -7.88
N ARG A 390 -9.07 31.30 -7.32
CA ARG A 390 -8.23 32.42 -6.85
C ARG A 390 -7.65 33.28 -7.97
N LEU A 391 -7.12 32.65 -9.01
CA LEU A 391 -6.52 33.35 -10.16
C LEU A 391 -7.57 34.14 -10.97
N SER A 392 -8.85 33.76 -10.89
CA SER A 392 -9.95 34.52 -11.48
C SER A 392 -10.37 35.72 -10.63
N VAL A 393 -10.27 35.64 -9.30
CA VAL A 393 -10.62 36.73 -8.38
C VAL A 393 -9.58 37.85 -8.36
N HIS A 394 -8.28 37.54 -8.52
CA HIS A 394 -7.21 38.57 -8.58
C HIS A 394 -7.23 39.43 -9.87
N GLY A 395 -8.06 39.11 -10.86
CA GLY A 395 -8.17 39.86 -12.11
C GLY A 395 -9.26 40.93 -12.15
N GLY A 396 -10.10 41.03 -11.11
CA GLY A 396 -11.11 42.09 -10.97
C GLY A 396 -10.74 43.02 -9.83
N GLU A 397 -10.72 44.33 -10.08
CA GLU A 397 -10.43 45.35 -9.06
C GLU A 397 -11.34 45.21 -7.83
N GLY A 398 -10.74 45.46 -6.67
CA GLY A 398 -11.23 45.03 -5.38
C GLY A 398 -12.67 45.43 -5.06
N THR A 399 -13.42 44.46 -4.55
CA THR A 399 -14.54 44.68 -3.63
C THR A 399 -14.78 43.36 -2.90
N THR A 400 -14.63 43.41 -1.57
CA THR A 400 -14.86 42.32 -0.60
C THR A 400 -14.17 40.98 -0.93
N VAL A 401 -13.00 40.74 -0.34
CA VAL A 401 -12.42 39.39 -0.25
C VAL A 401 -13.50 38.45 0.30
N ASP A 402 -14.05 37.56 -0.55
CA ASP A 402 -14.94 36.49 -0.15
C ASP A 402 -14.18 35.56 0.81
N ARG A 403 -14.28 35.87 2.12
CA ARG A 403 -13.55 35.22 3.23
C ARG A 403 -13.93 33.74 3.36
N ASP A 404 -14.99 33.28 2.71
CA ASP A 404 -15.56 31.95 2.90
C ASP A 404 -14.88 30.85 2.05
N GLY A 405 -13.86 31.15 1.23
CA GLY A 405 -13.17 30.16 0.38
C GLY A 405 -11.79 29.68 0.84
N HIS A 406 -11.17 30.32 1.84
CA HIS A 406 -9.73 30.12 2.13
C HIS A 406 -9.42 28.75 2.75
N HIS A 407 -10.28 28.28 3.66
CA HIS A 407 -10.12 27.01 4.36
C HIS A 407 -10.09 25.77 3.43
N LEU A 408 -10.48 25.92 2.16
CA LEU A 408 -10.47 24.85 1.16
C LEU A 408 -9.05 24.35 0.84
N LEU A 409 -8.01 25.16 1.04
CA LEU A 409 -6.61 24.75 0.82
C LEU A 409 -6.11 23.73 1.85
N ALA A 410 -6.81 23.57 2.98
CA ALA A 410 -6.44 22.59 3.99
C ALA A 410 -6.53 21.15 3.47
N ARG A 411 -7.50 20.87 2.59
CA ARG A 411 -7.71 19.54 2.00
C ARG A 411 -6.47 19.05 1.22
N PRO A 412 -6.00 19.73 0.16
CA PRO A 412 -4.84 19.27 -0.59
C PRO A 412 -3.54 19.29 0.24
N ALA A 413 -3.36 20.24 1.15
CA ALA A 413 -2.22 20.26 2.06
C ALA A 413 -2.19 19.02 2.97
N SER A 414 -3.34 18.66 3.55
CA SER A 414 -3.48 17.47 4.38
C SER A 414 -3.36 16.17 3.59
N PHE A 415 -3.85 16.14 2.34
CA PHE A 415 -3.68 15.01 1.43
C PHE A 415 -2.20 14.74 1.16
N LEU A 416 -1.43 15.75 0.76
CA LEU A 416 0.00 15.60 0.47
C LEU A 416 0.80 15.16 1.70
N LEU A 417 0.51 15.75 2.86
CA LEU A 417 1.13 15.39 4.13
C LEU A 417 0.88 13.92 4.49
N VAL A 418 -0.39 13.51 4.46
CA VAL A 418 -0.79 12.16 4.89
C VAL A 418 -0.43 11.11 3.85
N PHE A 419 -0.44 11.45 2.56
CA PHE A 419 0.04 10.59 1.48
C PHE A 419 1.50 10.20 1.70
N ALA A 420 2.38 11.19 1.93
CA ALA A 420 3.79 10.92 2.19
C ALA A 420 4.01 10.13 3.48
N TRP A 421 3.30 10.49 4.56
CA TRP A 421 3.40 9.81 5.86
C TRP A 421 2.89 8.36 5.81
N ALA A 422 1.81 8.10 5.08
CA ALA A 422 1.17 6.78 5.01
C ALA A 422 1.87 5.81 4.07
N LEU A 423 2.78 6.26 3.19
CA LEU A 423 3.54 5.40 2.28
C LEU A 423 4.15 4.18 2.99
N PRO A 424 4.96 4.33 4.05
CA PRO A 424 5.57 3.17 4.71
C PRO A 424 4.67 2.44 5.70
N LEU A 425 3.54 3.02 6.09
CA LEU A 425 2.85 2.69 7.33
C LEU A 425 2.33 1.25 7.40
N SER A 426 1.95 0.66 6.26
CA SER A 426 1.44 -0.71 6.16
C SER A 426 2.48 -1.80 6.38
N PHE A 427 3.78 -1.52 6.22
CA PHE A 427 4.85 -2.52 6.38
C PHE A 427 5.85 -2.16 7.48
N VAL A 428 5.55 -1.14 8.30
CA VAL A 428 6.41 -0.75 9.43
C VAL A 428 6.77 -1.93 10.36
N PRO A 429 5.81 -2.81 10.76
CA PRO A 429 6.13 -3.98 11.59
C PRO A 429 6.98 -5.02 10.84
N LEU A 430 6.80 -5.13 9.53
CA LEU A 430 7.52 -6.12 8.72
C LEU A 430 8.99 -5.72 8.56
N GLN A 431 9.25 -4.43 8.32
CA GLN A 431 10.61 -3.91 8.34
C GLN A 431 11.28 -4.12 9.71
N MET A 432 10.54 -3.96 10.81
CA MET A 432 11.07 -4.26 12.15
C MET A 432 11.47 -5.74 12.28
N GLY A 433 10.67 -6.65 11.71
CA GLY A 433 10.95 -8.08 11.69
C GLY A 433 12.16 -8.47 10.84
N VAL A 434 12.48 -7.68 9.81
CA VAL A 434 13.72 -7.84 9.01
C VAL A 434 14.95 -7.36 9.80
N LEU A 435 14.82 -6.25 10.53
CA LEU A 435 15.91 -5.64 11.29
C LEU A 435 16.17 -6.30 12.65
N THR A 436 15.34 -7.25 13.08
CA THR A 436 15.37 -7.82 14.43
C THR A 436 15.25 -9.34 14.39
N SER A 437 16.33 -10.04 14.77
CA SER A 437 16.34 -11.48 14.99
C SER A 437 15.88 -11.86 16.41
N GLU A 438 16.25 -11.06 17.42
CA GLU A 438 15.95 -11.33 18.82
C GLU A 438 14.96 -10.33 19.44
N PRO A 439 14.06 -10.78 20.33
CA PRO A 439 13.14 -9.87 21.00
C PRO A 439 13.87 -8.80 21.83
N LEU A 440 13.32 -7.59 21.87
CA LEU A 440 13.96 -6.44 22.51
C LEU A 440 13.40 -6.22 23.91
N PHE A 441 14.25 -5.79 24.84
CA PHE A 441 13.85 -5.42 26.21
C PHE A 441 13.12 -6.55 26.99
N GLY A 442 13.39 -7.82 26.66
CA GLY A 442 12.67 -8.96 27.24
C GLY A 442 11.19 -9.05 26.84
N LEU A 443 10.75 -8.25 25.86
CA LEU A 443 9.40 -8.32 25.31
C LEU A 443 9.26 -9.53 24.39
N SER A 444 8.04 -9.92 24.07
CA SER A 444 7.81 -10.93 23.04
C SER A 444 8.13 -10.41 21.64
N ARG A 445 8.32 -11.33 20.68
CA ARG A 445 8.52 -10.97 19.27
C ARG A 445 7.35 -10.14 18.74
N ALA A 446 6.11 -10.52 19.07
CA ALA A 446 4.91 -9.79 18.67
C ALA A 446 4.91 -8.34 19.18
N MET A 447 5.19 -8.12 20.47
CA MET A 447 5.31 -6.76 21.02
C MET A 447 6.48 -5.97 20.41
N THR A 448 7.59 -6.64 20.11
CA THR A 448 8.76 -6.03 19.46
C THR A 448 8.41 -5.47 18.06
N LEU A 449 7.62 -6.20 17.27
CA LEU A 449 7.15 -5.75 15.96
C LEU A 449 6.18 -4.56 16.05
N ALA A 450 5.49 -4.39 17.17
CA ALA A 450 4.56 -3.29 17.42
C ALA A 450 5.23 -1.98 17.86
N LEU A 451 6.42 -2.06 18.49
CA LEU A 451 7.13 -0.91 19.08
C LEU A 451 7.25 0.31 18.15
N PRO A 452 7.63 0.19 16.86
CA PRO A 452 7.85 1.38 16.04
C PRO A 452 6.57 2.18 15.78
N ILE A 453 5.44 1.52 15.57
CA ILE A 453 4.13 2.19 15.38
C ILE A 453 3.71 2.87 16.69
N SER A 454 3.87 2.18 17.81
CA SER A 454 3.53 2.75 19.12
C SER A 454 4.43 3.93 19.49
N ALA A 455 5.74 3.85 19.25
CA ALA A 455 6.67 4.95 19.46
C ALA A 455 6.29 6.18 18.61
N GLU A 456 5.93 5.96 17.35
CA GLU A 456 5.45 7.00 16.44
C GLU A 456 4.14 7.65 16.94
N MET A 457 3.12 6.85 17.28
CA MET A 457 1.85 7.39 17.76
C MET A 457 1.98 8.08 19.12
N GLY A 458 2.84 7.57 20.01
CA GLY A 458 3.15 8.19 21.30
C GLY A 458 3.87 9.53 21.15
N CYS A 459 4.83 9.62 20.23
CA CYS A 459 5.48 10.89 19.92
C CYS A 459 4.52 11.90 19.26
N ALA A 460 3.65 11.42 18.36
CA ALA A 460 2.60 12.24 17.75
C ALA A 460 1.59 12.77 18.77
N LEU A 461 1.26 11.98 19.80
CA LEU A 461 0.41 12.40 20.92
C LEU A 461 1.02 13.60 21.65
N VAL A 462 2.29 13.49 22.04
CA VAL A 462 3.01 14.55 22.76
C VAL A 462 3.04 15.84 21.94
N THR A 463 3.42 15.75 20.67
CA THR A 463 3.53 16.94 19.84
C THR A 463 2.20 17.52 19.39
N ALA A 464 1.13 16.72 19.29
CA ALA A 464 -0.20 17.23 19.02
C ALA A 464 -0.69 18.19 20.12
N LEU A 465 -0.40 17.89 21.40
CA LEU A 465 -0.70 18.78 22.52
C LEU A 465 0.10 20.10 22.43
N ILE A 466 1.38 20.01 22.09
CA ILE A 466 2.27 21.17 21.93
C ILE A 466 1.85 22.03 20.73
N ALA A 467 1.44 21.40 19.63
CA ALA A 467 1.05 22.08 18.40
C ALA A 467 -0.15 23.01 18.58
N GLY A 468 -1.10 22.65 19.45
CA GLY A 468 -2.22 23.53 19.80
C GLY A 468 -1.73 24.83 20.45
N ILE A 469 -0.81 24.74 21.41
CA ILE A 469 -0.20 25.90 22.07
C ILE A 469 0.61 26.74 21.06
N LEU A 470 1.36 26.07 20.19
CA LEU A 470 2.18 26.74 19.18
C LEU A 470 1.33 27.46 18.13
N THR A 471 0.21 26.85 17.73
CA THR A 471 -0.78 27.46 16.84
C THR A 471 -1.38 28.70 17.48
N ASP A 472 -1.78 28.59 18.76
CA ASP A 472 -2.31 29.70 19.54
C ASP A 472 -1.29 30.83 19.74
N ARG A 473 0.04 30.54 19.79
CA ARG A 473 1.10 31.53 20.07
C ARG A 473 1.78 32.12 18.83
N ARG A 474 2.04 31.34 17.80
CA ARG A 474 2.82 31.76 16.61
C ARG A 474 2.07 31.57 15.30
N GLY A 475 0.83 31.11 15.35
CA GLY A 475 0.02 30.77 14.18
C GLY A 475 0.28 29.35 13.69
N TRP A 476 -0.59 28.89 12.80
CA TRP A 476 -0.68 27.50 12.34
C TRP A 476 0.49 27.03 11.45
N HIS A 477 1.09 27.95 10.70
CA HIS A 477 2.12 27.65 9.69
C HIS A 477 3.41 27.09 10.30
N LEU A 478 3.80 27.56 11.49
CA LEU A 478 5.01 27.11 12.17
C LEU A 478 4.95 25.61 12.55
N PRO A 479 3.93 25.12 13.29
CA PRO A 479 3.80 23.69 13.55
C PRO A 479 3.63 22.87 12.27
N PHE A 480 2.97 23.42 11.23
CA PHE A 480 2.83 22.75 9.95
C PHE A 480 4.15 22.50 9.23
N VAL A 481 4.96 23.55 9.03
CA VAL A 481 6.23 23.48 8.32
C VAL A 481 7.28 22.71 9.11
N LEU A 482 7.44 23.02 10.40
CA LEU A 482 8.39 22.31 11.27
C LEU A 482 8.02 20.84 11.36
N GLY A 483 6.73 20.53 11.53
CA GLY A 483 6.24 19.16 11.57
C GLY A 483 6.54 18.40 10.28
N GLY A 484 6.29 19.01 9.11
CA GLY A 484 6.62 18.42 7.82
C GLY A 484 8.11 18.11 7.66
N LEU A 485 8.99 19.04 8.07
CA LEU A 485 10.45 18.87 7.97
C LEU A 485 10.93 17.73 8.87
N VAL A 486 10.42 17.68 10.11
CA VAL A 486 10.74 16.61 11.07
C VAL A 486 10.22 15.26 10.56
N CYS A 487 9.04 15.22 9.94
CA CYS A 487 8.50 14.02 9.30
C CYS A 487 9.42 13.51 8.18
N ALA A 488 9.84 14.40 7.28
CA ALA A 488 10.74 14.06 6.18
C ALA A 488 12.12 13.59 6.69
N ALA A 489 12.66 14.25 7.71
CA ALA A 489 13.92 13.85 8.35
C ALA A 489 13.82 12.48 9.03
N GLY A 490 12.72 12.20 9.74
CA GLY A 490 12.46 10.89 10.34
C GLY A 490 12.30 9.78 9.28
N ALA A 491 11.65 10.07 8.16
CA ALA A 491 11.54 9.13 7.05
C ALA A 491 12.91 8.83 6.43
N LEU A 492 13.74 9.86 6.22
CA LEU A 492 15.12 9.70 5.74
C LEU A 492 15.98 8.88 6.72
N ALA A 493 15.86 9.14 8.03
CA ALA A 493 16.51 8.33 9.05
C ALA A 493 16.02 6.87 9.05
N GLY A 494 14.76 6.63 8.68
CA GLY A 494 14.20 5.29 8.49
C GLY A 494 14.85 4.53 7.33
N THR A 495 15.20 5.21 6.23
CA THR A 495 15.98 4.62 5.12
C THR A 495 17.37 4.18 5.57
N LEU A 496 18.00 4.96 6.45
CA LEU A 496 19.35 4.74 6.94
C LEU A 496 19.42 3.84 8.19
N ALA A 497 18.28 3.30 8.64
CA ALA A 497 18.23 2.49 9.86
C ALA A 497 18.82 1.09 9.61
N ILE A 498 19.92 0.80 10.30
CA ILE A 498 20.65 -0.49 10.19
C ILE A 498 20.22 -1.46 11.30
N GLY A 499 19.69 -0.96 12.42
CA GLY A 499 19.25 -1.77 13.55
C GLY A 499 17.88 -1.37 14.11
N PRO A 500 17.35 -2.20 15.03
CA PRO A 500 16.01 -2.03 15.58
C PRO A 500 15.82 -0.72 16.34
N MET A 501 16.81 -0.33 17.15
CA MET A 501 16.75 0.92 17.93
C MET A 501 16.75 2.14 17.04
N THR A 502 17.65 2.18 16.06
CA THR A 502 17.71 3.28 15.08
C THR A 502 16.40 3.40 14.27
N TYR A 503 15.74 2.26 14.02
CA TYR A 503 14.46 2.24 13.34
C TYR A 503 13.29 2.70 14.23
N ILE A 504 13.22 2.28 15.49
CA ILE A 504 12.21 2.77 16.44
C ILE A 504 12.36 4.28 16.64
N LEU A 505 13.59 4.77 16.81
CA LEU A 505 13.87 6.20 16.97
C LEU A 505 13.50 7.00 15.72
N SER A 506 13.78 6.48 14.52
CA SER A 506 13.38 7.16 13.28
C SER A 506 11.85 7.26 13.16
N ARG A 507 11.10 6.22 13.52
CA ARG A 507 9.63 6.26 13.58
C ARG A 507 9.10 7.20 14.67
N ALA A 508 9.75 7.25 15.83
CA ALA A 508 9.43 8.24 16.87
C ALA A 508 9.57 9.67 16.34
N VAL A 509 10.65 9.97 15.60
CA VAL A 509 10.87 11.28 14.95
C VAL A 509 9.78 11.59 13.91
N VAL A 510 9.42 10.62 13.07
CA VAL A 510 8.26 10.77 12.15
C VAL A 510 6.99 11.12 12.95
N GLY A 511 6.76 10.46 14.08
CA GLY A 511 5.64 10.73 14.97
C GLY A 511 5.61 12.16 15.50
N LEU A 512 6.76 12.65 16.00
CA LEU A 512 6.91 14.04 16.46
C LEU A 512 6.49 15.02 15.36
N GLY A 513 7.00 14.81 14.13
CA GLY A 513 6.70 15.65 12.97
C GLY A 513 5.24 15.59 12.55
N TYR A 514 4.68 14.38 12.46
CA TYR A 514 3.30 14.14 12.08
C TYR A 514 2.32 14.82 13.05
N GLY A 515 2.51 14.68 14.37
CA GLY A 515 1.64 15.31 15.38
C GLY A 515 1.63 16.84 15.28
N LEU A 516 2.80 17.45 15.05
CA LEU A 516 2.93 18.91 14.80
C LEU A 516 2.20 19.33 13.52
N ALA A 517 2.47 18.65 12.40
CA ALA A 517 1.93 19.03 11.11
C ALA A 517 0.41 18.85 11.04
N TRP A 518 -0.07 17.74 11.58
CA TRP A 518 -1.48 17.38 11.66
C TRP A 518 -2.29 18.45 12.41
N MET A 519 -1.87 18.81 13.62
CA MET A 519 -2.54 19.84 14.41
C MET A 519 -2.35 21.24 13.83
N GLY A 520 -1.21 21.52 13.20
CA GLY A 520 -0.97 22.79 12.51
C GLY A 520 -1.99 23.04 11.40
N ILE A 521 -2.20 22.08 10.48
CA ILE A 521 -3.18 22.26 9.39
C ILE A 521 -4.63 22.29 9.89
N GLN A 522 -4.93 21.58 10.98
CA GLN A 522 -6.24 21.68 11.62
C GLN A 522 -6.44 23.06 12.26
N GLY A 523 -5.39 23.62 12.87
CA GLY A 523 -5.36 25.00 13.38
C GLY A 523 -5.64 26.04 12.30
N TYR A 524 -5.13 25.84 11.08
CA TYR A 524 -5.46 26.68 9.92
C TYR A 524 -6.95 26.71 9.65
N VAL A 525 -7.59 25.53 9.59
CA VAL A 525 -9.03 25.41 9.35
C VAL A 525 -9.82 26.15 10.41
N PHE A 526 -9.50 25.98 11.69
CA PHE A 526 -10.23 26.66 12.76
C PHE A 526 -10.01 28.18 12.79
N SER A 527 -8.81 28.64 12.48
CA SER A 527 -8.47 30.07 12.48
C SER A 527 -9.08 30.82 11.30
N TRP A 528 -9.26 30.15 10.17
CA TRP A 528 -9.67 30.77 8.90
C TRP A 528 -11.04 30.28 8.38
N SER A 529 -11.87 29.68 9.23
CA SER A 529 -13.26 29.33 8.93
C SER A 529 -14.26 30.05 9.83
N SER A 530 -15.35 30.53 9.23
CA SER A 530 -16.49 31.12 9.94
C SER A 530 -17.30 30.03 10.66
N PRO A 531 -18.06 30.33 11.72
CA PRO A 531 -18.89 29.34 12.42
C PRO A 531 -19.85 28.57 11.49
N ARG A 532 -20.34 29.22 10.41
CA ARG A 532 -21.20 28.61 9.40
C ARG A 532 -20.45 27.62 8.49
N THR A 533 -19.19 27.90 8.14
CA THR A 533 -18.40 27.09 7.19
C THR A 533 -17.46 26.09 7.86
N ARG A 534 -17.21 26.23 9.17
CA ARG A 534 -16.27 25.41 9.96
C ARG A 534 -16.53 23.91 9.86
N THR A 535 -17.78 23.48 9.97
CA THR A 535 -18.15 22.05 9.86
C THR A 535 -17.79 21.49 8.49
N GLN A 536 -18.08 22.24 7.42
CA GLN A 536 -17.73 21.86 6.05
C GLN A 536 -16.21 21.87 5.82
N ALA A 537 -15.50 22.84 6.40
CA ALA A 537 -14.06 22.95 6.33
C ALA A 537 -13.35 21.77 6.99
N VAL A 538 -13.81 21.36 8.19
CA VAL A 538 -13.32 20.17 8.89
C VAL A 538 -13.65 18.90 8.09
N ALA A 539 -14.85 18.80 7.51
CA ALA A 539 -15.20 17.66 6.67
C ALA A 539 -14.29 17.55 5.42
N ASN A 540 -13.97 18.68 4.77
CA ASN A 540 -13.04 18.72 3.64
C ASN A 540 -11.61 18.34 4.04
N LEU A 541 -11.16 18.80 5.21
CA LEU A 541 -9.87 18.42 5.79
C LEU A 541 -9.83 16.89 5.97
N VAL A 542 -10.81 16.33 6.70
CA VAL A 542 -10.98 14.89 6.96
C VAL A 542 -10.97 14.07 5.66
N ALA A 543 -11.69 14.51 4.63
CA ALA A 543 -11.68 13.84 3.32
C ALA A 543 -10.28 13.76 2.69
N GLY A 544 -9.50 14.85 2.74
CA GLY A 544 -8.14 14.88 2.22
C GLY A 544 -7.19 13.93 2.93
N ILE A 545 -7.30 13.79 4.26
CA ILE A 545 -6.49 12.85 5.05
C ILE A 545 -6.77 11.42 4.67
N PHE A 546 -8.04 11.02 4.62
CA PHE A 546 -8.37 9.64 4.29
C PHE A 546 -7.98 9.29 2.85
N ALA A 547 -8.19 10.21 1.91
CA ALA A 547 -7.69 10.04 0.54
C ALA A 547 -6.17 9.89 0.50
N GLY A 548 -5.44 10.74 1.24
CA GLY A 548 -3.98 10.65 1.34
C GLY A 548 -3.53 9.34 1.95
N GLN A 549 -4.17 8.90 3.04
CA GLN A 549 -3.84 7.67 3.75
C GLN A 549 -4.06 6.42 2.89
N ILE A 550 -5.13 6.39 2.09
CA ILE A 550 -5.44 5.26 1.21
C ILE A 550 -4.45 5.19 0.06
N CYS A 551 -4.30 6.30 -0.67
CA CYS A 551 -3.38 6.36 -1.80
C CYS A 551 -1.95 6.07 -1.32
N GLY A 552 -1.53 6.66 -0.19
CA GLY A 552 -0.21 6.45 0.40
C GLY A 552 0.04 4.99 0.78
N ASN A 553 -0.80 4.38 1.62
CA ASN A 553 -0.60 3.00 2.09
C ASN A 553 -0.53 1.99 0.95
N VAL A 554 -1.42 2.10 -0.03
CA VAL A 554 -1.51 1.14 -1.14
C VAL A 554 -0.34 1.34 -2.11
N THR A 555 -0.07 2.57 -2.52
CA THR A 555 1.09 2.88 -3.37
C THR A 555 2.38 2.45 -2.68
N GLY A 556 2.53 2.70 -1.39
CA GLY A 556 3.71 2.34 -0.63
C GLY A 556 3.89 0.84 -0.47
N ALA A 557 2.81 0.08 -0.21
CA ALA A 557 2.85 -1.37 -0.17
C ALA A 557 3.22 -1.98 -1.54
N MET A 558 2.67 -1.44 -2.63
CA MET A 558 3.02 -1.88 -3.99
C MET A 558 4.46 -1.52 -4.37
N LEU A 559 4.96 -0.36 -3.96
CA LEU A 559 6.36 0.01 -4.16
C LEU A 559 7.28 -0.89 -3.30
N ALA A 560 6.91 -1.17 -2.05
CA ALA A 560 7.70 -2.01 -1.16
C ALA A 560 7.90 -3.43 -1.72
N ASP A 561 6.86 -3.99 -2.34
CA ASP A 561 6.95 -5.28 -3.05
C ASP A 561 7.98 -5.27 -4.19
N GLN A 562 8.31 -4.11 -4.75
CA GLN A 562 9.08 -4.00 -5.99
C GLN A 562 10.48 -3.44 -5.79
N ILE A 563 10.64 -2.41 -4.95
CA ILE A 563 11.92 -1.71 -4.69
C ILE A 563 12.42 -1.90 -3.25
N GLY A 564 11.74 -2.71 -2.45
CA GLY A 564 12.06 -2.98 -1.05
C GLY A 564 11.59 -1.88 -0.08
N PHE A 565 11.56 -2.21 1.21
CA PHE A 565 11.05 -1.34 2.27
C PHE A 565 11.86 -0.04 2.44
N SER A 566 13.19 -0.12 2.53
CA SER A 566 14.07 1.05 2.78
C SER A 566 13.95 2.14 1.71
N SER A 567 13.81 1.74 0.44
CA SER A 567 13.65 2.66 -0.70
C SER A 567 12.34 3.46 -0.62
N VAL A 568 11.26 2.84 -0.12
CA VAL A 568 9.96 3.53 0.04
C VAL A 568 10.03 4.61 1.12
N PHE A 569 10.83 4.42 2.18
CA PHE A 569 11.07 5.49 3.16
C PHE A 569 11.77 6.71 2.53
N ALA A 570 12.67 6.49 1.56
CA ALA A 570 13.34 7.59 0.86
C ALA A 570 12.34 8.37 -0.02
N VAL A 571 11.46 7.64 -0.72
CA VAL A 571 10.35 8.25 -1.48
C VAL A 571 9.43 9.04 -0.56
N ALA A 572 9.09 8.50 0.61
CA ALA A 572 8.28 9.18 1.62
C ALA A 572 8.95 10.47 2.14
N ALA A 573 10.28 10.46 2.34
CA ALA A 573 11.02 11.65 2.75
C ALA A 573 10.97 12.77 1.70
N ILE A 574 11.20 12.41 0.42
CA ILE A 574 11.15 13.37 -0.70
C ILE A 574 9.74 13.95 -0.86
N LEU A 575 8.71 13.09 -0.88
CA LEU A 575 7.32 13.53 -1.03
C LEU A 575 6.81 14.25 0.23
N GLY A 576 7.40 14.01 1.40
CA GLY A 576 7.14 14.74 2.63
C GLY A 576 7.47 16.23 2.56
N LEU A 577 8.28 16.66 1.59
CA LEU A 577 8.56 18.07 1.32
C LEU A 577 7.45 18.76 0.50
N ALA A 578 6.65 18.00 -0.26
CA ALA A 578 5.56 18.52 -1.07
C ALA A 578 4.52 19.36 -0.29
N PRO A 579 4.00 18.95 0.88
CA PRO A 579 3.08 19.80 1.66
C PRO A 579 3.72 21.12 2.12
N ILE A 580 5.03 21.14 2.38
CA ILE A 580 5.76 22.37 2.76
C ILE A 580 5.85 23.31 1.55
N LEU A 581 6.31 22.80 0.41
CA LEU A 581 6.36 23.56 -0.84
C LEU A 581 4.97 24.10 -1.21
N PHE A 582 3.92 23.30 -1.00
CA PHE A 582 2.55 23.71 -1.18
C PHE A 582 2.14 24.88 -0.25
N ALA A 583 2.47 24.79 1.04
CA ALA A 583 2.17 25.85 1.99
C ALA A 583 2.90 27.16 1.64
N PHE A 584 4.18 27.10 1.25
CA PHE A 584 4.92 28.30 0.83
C PHE A 584 4.42 28.86 -0.51
N GLY A 585 4.04 28.00 -1.46
CA GLY A 585 3.54 28.44 -2.77
C GLY A 585 2.14 29.05 -2.72
N PHE A 586 1.22 28.46 -1.96
CA PHE A 586 -0.22 28.79 -2.06
C PHE A 586 -0.86 29.29 -0.75
N MET A 587 -0.21 29.05 0.40
CA MET A 587 -0.74 29.39 1.72
C MET A 587 0.06 30.48 2.45
N ARG A 588 1.19 30.94 1.91
CA ARG A 588 2.08 31.95 2.53
C ARG A 588 1.35 33.23 2.98
N ILE A 589 0.36 33.67 2.21
CA ILE A 589 -0.42 34.88 2.51
C ILE A 589 -1.23 34.73 3.82
N TYR A 590 -1.50 33.50 4.25
CA TYR A 590 -2.25 33.19 5.48
C TYR A 590 -1.32 32.83 6.65
N PHE A 591 -0.01 33.03 6.50
CA PHE A 591 0.92 32.83 7.60
C PHE A 591 0.65 33.84 8.70
N GLY A 592 0.88 33.42 9.95
CA GLY A 592 0.50 34.16 11.14
C GLY A 592 -0.94 33.89 11.58
N ARG A 593 -1.53 34.90 12.24
CA ARG A 593 -2.89 34.84 12.79
C ARG A 593 -3.79 35.82 12.03
N PRO A 594 -5.09 35.53 11.88
CA PRO A 594 -6.02 36.53 11.38
C PRO A 594 -6.00 37.74 12.32
N LEU A 595 -5.89 38.95 11.75
CA LEU A 595 -6.11 40.20 12.49
C LEU A 595 -7.50 40.14 13.13
N PRO A 596 -7.66 40.55 14.41
CA PRO A 596 -8.99 40.68 15.00
C PRO A 596 -9.84 41.55 14.05
N ALA A 597 -11.01 41.06 13.66
CA ALA A 597 -11.90 41.90 12.87
C ALA A 597 -12.25 43.14 13.70
N PRO A 598 -12.30 44.35 13.11
CA PRO A 598 -12.88 45.50 13.79
C PRO A 598 -14.30 45.10 14.20
N GLU A 599 -14.63 45.38 15.46
CA GLU A 599 -15.88 45.08 16.13
C GLU A 599 -17.03 45.81 15.44
N GLN A 600 -17.47 45.31 14.29
CA GLN A 600 -18.77 45.66 13.72
C GLN A 600 -19.79 44.77 14.41
N ALA A 601 -20.65 45.41 15.19
CA ALA A 601 -21.82 44.86 15.85
C ALA A 601 -22.76 44.20 14.82
N ALA A 602 -22.40 43.00 14.37
CA ALA A 602 -23.36 42.05 13.83
C ALA A 602 -23.97 41.37 15.06
N GLU A 603 -25.27 41.55 15.27
CA GLU A 603 -26.05 40.86 16.30
C GLU A 603 -25.65 39.39 16.36
N ALA A 604 -24.88 39.06 17.39
CA ALA A 604 -24.67 37.68 17.78
C ALA A 604 -26.04 37.13 18.20
N PRO A 605 -26.41 35.89 17.84
CA PRO A 605 -27.47 35.19 18.56
C PRO A 605 -27.04 35.19 20.02
N VAL A 606 -27.88 35.77 20.89
CA VAL A 606 -27.66 35.96 22.33
C VAL A 606 -26.87 34.78 22.91
N PRO A 607 -25.62 34.98 23.35
CA PRO A 607 -24.94 33.97 24.16
C PRO A 607 -25.73 33.90 25.47
N VAL A 608 -26.35 32.76 25.76
CA VAL A 608 -26.83 32.50 27.12
C VAL A 608 -25.59 32.60 28.02
N PRO A 609 -25.52 33.57 28.94
CA PRO A 609 -24.37 33.73 29.80
C PRO A 609 -24.47 32.66 30.90
N LEU A 610 -23.94 31.47 30.63
CA LEU A 610 -23.58 30.56 31.71
C LEU A 610 -22.33 31.16 32.35
N ALA A 611 -22.53 31.94 33.42
CA ALA A 611 -21.46 32.46 34.26
C ALA A 611 -20.46 31.33 34.60
N PRO A 612 -19.15 31.58 34.57
CA PRO A 612 -18.19 30.57 35.00
C PRO A 612 -18.40 30.32 36.50
N PRO A 613 -18.65 29.08 36.97
CA PRO A 613 -18.28 28.75 38.33
C PRO A 613 -16.75 28.91 38.43
N SER A 614 -16.28 29.35 39.59
CA SER A 614 -14.93 29.78 39.96
C SER A 614 -13.85 28.67 39.87
N GLY A 615 -13.83 27.88 38.79
CA GLY A 615 -12.95 26.75 38.54
C GLY A 615 -12.32 26.80 37.15
N SER A 616 -11.22 26.06 36.96
CA SER A 616 -10.56 25.95 35.66
C SER A 616 -11.51 25.29 34.64
N ALA A 617 -11.82 25.96 33.53
CA ALA A 617 -12.66 25.42 32.44
C ALA A 617 -12.15 24.07 31.89
N LEU A 618 -10.85 23.79 32.04
CA LEU A 618 -10.25 22.49 31.72
C LEU A 618 -10.65 21.39 32.71
N GLY A 619 -10.61 21.68 34.02
CA GLY A 619 -11.04 20.75 35.06
C GLY A 619 -12.53 20.42 34.98
N ASP A 620 -13.36 21.39 34.60
CA ASP A 620 -14.79 21.17 34.33
C ASP A 620 -15.04 20.19 33.17
N LEU A 621 -14.17 20.21 32.14
CA LEU A 621 -14.28 19.28 31.02
C LEU A 621 -13.95 17.84 31.42
N PHE A 622 -12.91 17.64 32.24
CA PHE A 622 -12.55 16.32 32.77
C PHE A 622 -13.51 15.81 33.87
N LYS A 623 -14.35 16.69 34.43
CA LYS A 623 -15.45 16.30 35.33
C LYS A 623 -16.76 16.01 34.58
N ASP A 624 -16.86 16.40 33.31
CA ASP A 624 -18.04 16.10 32.50
C ASP A 624 -18.08 14.61 32.16
N ARG A 625 -18.97 13.90 32.84
CA ARG A 625 -19.23 12.46 32.65
C ARG A 625 -19.43 12.09 31.18
N ASN A 626 -20.15 12.90 30.40
CA ASN A 626 -20.42 12.59 29.00
C ASN A 626 -19.16 12.71 28.14
N PHE A 627 -18.31 13.71 28.42
CA PHE A 627 -17.06 13.89 27.68
C PHE A 627 -16.06 12.79 28.02
N VAL A 628 -15.87 12.48 29.31
CA VAL A 628 -14.95 11.41 29.73
C VAL A 628 -15.43 10.04 29.23
N ALA A 629 -16.73 9.75 29.30
CA ALA A 629 -17.29 8.53 28.73
C ALA A 629 -17.05 8.44 27.22
N LEU A 630 -17.22 9.54 26.49
CA LEU A 630 -16.91 9.58 25.05
C LEU A 630 -15.44 9.24 24.77
N LEU A 631 -14.51 9.80 25.54
CA LEU A 631 -13.08 9.54 25.36
C LEU A 631 -12.71 8.10 25.67
N LEU A 632 -13.03 7.62 26.88
CA LEU A 632 -12.56 6.33 27.38
C LEU A 632 -13.31 5.14 26.82
N LEU A 633 -14.59 5.30 26.50
CA LEU A 633 -15.47 4.18 26.13
C LEU A 633 -15.84 4.15 24.65
N SER A 634 -15.52 5.21 23.89
CA SER A 634 -15.78 5.24 22.44
C SER A 634 -14.53 5.55 21.63
N VAL A 635 -13.86 6.68 21.88
CA VAL A 635 -12.71 7.11 21.08
C VAL A 635 -11.52 6.16 21.28
N VAL A 636 -11.06 5.97 22.52
CA VAL A 636 -9.88 5.13 22.81
C VAL A 636 -10.06 3.67 22.34
N PRO A 637 -11.17 2.96 22.64
CA PRO A 637 -11.37 1.59 22.19
C PRO A 637 -11.41 1.45 20.66
N PHE A 638 -12.07 2.40 19.97
CA PHE A 638 -12.08 2.43 18.51
C PHE A 638 -10.65 2.59 17.95
N SER A 639 -9.87 3.51 18.50
CA SER A 639 -8.50 3.78 18.04
C SER A 639 -7.55 2.60 18.30
N ILE A 640 -7.70 1.90 19.43
CA ILE A 640 -7.00 0.63 19.73
C ILE A 640 -7.31 -0.41 18.66
N ALA A 641 -8.59 -0.65 18.38
CA ALA A 641 -9.03 -1.61 17.36
C ALA A 641 -8.55 -1.21 15.96
N GLN A 642 -8.62 0.08 15.62
CA GLN A 642 -8.25 0.60 14.30
C GLN A 642 -6.77 0.40 13.97
N VAL A 643 -5.88 0.97 14.78
CA VAL A 643 -4.43 0.91 14.46
C VAL A 643 -3.87 -0.47 14.76
N GLY A 644 -4.39 -1.11 15.81
CA GLY A 644 -4.11 -2.50 16.13
C GLY A 644 -4.38 -3.45 14.98
N LEU A 645 -5.61 -3.43 14.41
CA LEU A 645 -5.96 -4.32 13.30
C LEU A 645 -5.25 -3.92 12.01
N LEU A 646 -5.36 -2.64 11.60
CA LEU A 646 -4.97 -2.21 10.25
C LEU A 646 -3.46 -2.16 10.06
N PHE A 647 -2.73 -1.64 11.03
CA PHE A 647 -1.30 -1.33 10.87
C PHE A 647 -0.37 -2.30 11.58
N TYR A 648 -0.90 -3.16 12.45
CA TYR A 648 -0.11 -4.18 13.14
C TYR A 648 -0.56 -5.60 12.77
N THR A 649 -1.79 -6.00 13.10
CA THR A 649 -2.25 -7.38 12.90
C THR A 649 -2.26 -7.79 11.43
N LEU A 650 -2.91 -7.01 10.56
CA LEU A 650 -3.07 -7.37 9.15
C LEU A 650 -1.71 -7.56 8.46
N PRO A 651 -0.75 -6.62 8.54
CA PRO A 651 0.54 -6.81 7.91
C PRO A 651 1.28 -8.03 8.44
N VAL A 652 1.35 -8.19 9.76
CA VAL A 652 2.10 -9.27 10.41
C VAL A 652 1.49 -10.63 10.07
N TYR A 653 0.18 -10.80 10.25
CA TYR A 653 -0.50 -12.07 10.03
C TYR A 653 -0.53 -12.47 8.56
N LEU A 654 -0.89 -11.56 7.66
CA LEU A 654 -0.97 -11.86 6.24
C LEU A 654 0.42 -12.11 5.63
N SER A 655 1.46 -11.39 6.09
CA SER A 655 2.83 -11.65 5.65
C SER A 655 3.35 -12.99 6.14
N GLN A 656 2.98 -13.45 7.34
CA GLN A 656 3.33 -14.79 7.83
C GLN A 656 2.66 -15.90 7.00
N GLN A 657 1.47 -15.63 6.46
CA GLN A 657 0.76 -16.50 5.51
C GLN A 657 1.36 -16.43 4.08
N GLY A 658 2.46 -15.70 3.87
CA GLY A 658 3.10 -15.55 2.56
C GLY A 658 2.34 -14.64 1.57
N ILE A 659 1.39 -13.84 2.05
CA ILE A 659 0.64 -12.90 1.21
C ILE A 659 1.51 -11.67 0.92
N GLU A 660 1.58 -11.30 -0.36
CA GLU A 660 2.37 -10.16 -0.84
C GLU A 660 1.87 -8.81 -0.33
N GLN A 661 2.78 -7.83 -0.22
CA GLN A 661 2.47 -6.52 0.38
C GLN A 661 1.39 -5.77 -0.40
N GLY A 662 1.38 -5.87 -1.73
CA GLY A 662 0.38 -5.26 -2.58
C GLY A 662 -1.04 -5.75 -2.25
N ASN A 663 -1.20 -7.03 -1.89
CA ASN A 663 -2.49 -7.58 -1.45
C ASN A 663 -2.85 -7.14 -0.02
N ILE A 664 -1.87 -7.07 0.88
CA ILE A 664 -2.07 -6.51 2.23
C ILE A 664 -2.58 -5.07 2.13
N GLY A 665 -1.94 -4.24 1.30
CA GLY A 665 -2.36 -2.88 1.01
C GLY A 665 -3.79 -2.81 0.43
N ARG A 666 -4.17 -3.71 -0.48
CA ARG A 666 -5.55 -3.78 -1.01
C ARG A 666 -6.59 -4.10 0.05
N ILE A 667 -6.28 -4.99 0.98
CA ILE A 667 -7.20 -5.33 2.06
C ILE A 667 -7.37 -4.11 2.97
N MET A 668 -6.27 -3.45 3.35
CA MET A 668 -6.33 -2.20 4.11
C MET A 668 -7.09 -1.08 3.38
N MET A 669 -7.02 -1.03 2.05
CA MET A 669 -7.75 -0.06 1.23
C MET A 669 -9.27 -0.15 1.43
N ILE A 670 -9.82 -1.33 1.73
CA ILE A 670 -11.26 -1.53 1.98
C ILE A 670 -11.76 -0.62 3.10
N TYR A 671 -10.99 -0.49 4.18
CA TYR A 671 -11.33 0.43 5.27
C TYR A 671 -11.47 1.86 4.76
N GLY A 672 -10.49 2.34 4.01
CA GLY A 672 -10.50 3.71 3.55
C GLY A 672 -11.53 3.99 2.45
N LEU A 673 -11.78 3.05 1.54
CA LEU A 673 -12.88 3.16 0.56
C LEU A 673 -14.23 3.26 1.27
N SER A 674 -14.42 2.47 2.34
CA SER A 674 -15.61 2.57 3.18
C SER A 674 -15.76 3.98 3.75
N VAL A 675 -14.68 4.56 4.29
CA VAL A 675 -14.71 5.92 4.83
C VAL A 675 -14.96 6.98 3.74
N ILE A 676 -14.36 6.86 2.55
CA ILE A 676 -14.55 7.84 1.46
C ILE A 676 -15.97 7.83 0.91
N TYR A 677 -16.51 6.64 0.61
CA TYR A 677 -17.79 6.52 -0.10
C TYR A 677 -18.98 6.40 0.85
N ILE A 678 -18.83 5.68 1.97
CA ILE A 678 -19.93 5.38 2.89
C ILE A 678 -20.07 6.47 3.97
N ALA A 679 -18.97 7.02 4.51
CA ALA A 679 -19.07 8.03 5.57
C ALA A 679 -19.83 9.31 5.17
N PRO A 680 -19.72 9.86 3.95
CA PRO A 680 -20.54 11.01 3.56
C PRO A 680 -22.04 10.69 3.48
N LEU A 681 -22.41 9.45 3.14
CA LEU A 681 -23.80 9.01 3.07
C LEU A 681 -24.37 8.84 4.47
N LEU A 682 -23.66 8.09 5.32
CA LEU A 682 -24.08 7.84 6.70
C LEU A 682 -23.96 9.09 7.59
N GLY A 683 -22.98 9.96 7.34
CA GLY A 683 -22.83 11.23 8.06
C GLY A 683 -24.04 12.16 7.89
N ARG A 684 -24.58 12.28 6.67
CA ARG A 684 -25.84 13.03 6.45
C ARG A 684 -27.01 12.42 7.22
N TRP A 685 -27.03 11.10 7.34
CA TRP A 685 -28.05 10.39 8.09
C TRP A 685 -27.91 10.63 9.61
N VAL A 686 -26.68 10.57 10.14
CA VAL A 686 -26.35 10.94 11.52
C VAL A 686 -26.75 12.38 11.81
N ASP A 687 -26.45 13.32 10.91
CA ASP A 687 -26.71 14.74 11.10
C ASP A 687 -28.20 15.08 11.23
N ARG A 688 -29.06 14.40 10.46
CA ARG A 688 -30.53 14.58 10.51
C ARG A 688 -31.16 14.22 11.86
N HIS A 689 -30.52 13.36 12.64
CA HIS A 689 -31.07 12.90 13.91
C HIS A 689 -30.64 13.79 15.07
N ALA A 690 -31.59 14.15 15.95
CA ALA A 690 -31.30 14.98 17.11
C ALA A 690 -30.39 14.28 18.13
N ARG A 691 -30.61 12.98 18.35
CA ARG A 691 -29.83 12.11 19.25
C ARG A 691 -28.62 11.53 18.53
N LYS A 692 -27.43 11.67 19.10
CA LYS A 692 -26.17 11.20 18.47
C LYS A 692 -25.67 9.90 19.10
N THR A 693 -26.03 9.65 20.36
CA THR A 693 -25.64 8.46 21.11
C THR A 693 -25.93 7.14 20.38
N PRO A 694 -27.10 6.90 19.75
CA PRO A 694 -27.38 5.63 19.06
C PRO A 694 -26.44 5.32 17.90
N PHE A 695 -25.95 6.34 17.19
CA PHE A 695 -25.03 6.15 16.06
C PHE A 695 -23.62 5.80 16.52
N ILE A 696 -23.19 6.37 17.66
CA ILE A 696 -21.92 6.00 18.31
C ILE A 696 -22.00 4.52 18.73
N VAL A 697 -23.12 4.12 19.35
CA VAL A 697 -23.34 2.73 19.81
C VAL A 697 -23.40 1.77 18.64
N MET A 698 -24.16 2.08 17.59
CA MET A 698 -24.23 1.23 16.39
C MET A 698 -22.86 1.09 15.71
N GLY A 699 -22.08 2.17 15.63
CA GLY A 699 -20.71 2.10 15.13
C GLY A 699 -19.82 1.21 16.01
N GLY A 700 -19.92 1.35 17.34
CA GLY A 700 -19.19 0.52 18.29
C GLY A 700 -19.57 -0.96 18.23
N LEU A 701 -20.86 -1.27 18.08
CA LEU A 701 -21.35 -2.63 17.90
C LEU A 701 -20.84 -3.25 16.60
N LEU A 702 -20.92 -2.54 15.47
CA LEU A 702 -20.42 -3.03 14.18
C LEU A 702 -18.91 -3.30 14.23
N GLY A 703 -18.12 -2.37 14.77
CA GLY A 703 -16.68 -2.55 14.86
C GLY A 703 -16.28 -3.65 15.84
N GLY A 704 -16.93 -3.71 17.01
CA GLY A 704 -16.68 -4.73 18.02
C GLY A 704 -17.09 -6.14 17.56
N LEU A 705 -18.27 -6.28 16.95
CA LEU A 705 -18.73 -7.56 16.36
C LEU A 705 -17.85 -7.98 15.20
N GLY A 706 -17.43 -7.03 14.35
CA GLY A 706 -16.52 -7.29 13.24
C GLY A 706 -15.21 -7.92 13.71
N LEU A 707 -14.60 -7.39 14.78
CA LEU A 707 -13.40 -8.00 15.37
C LEU A 707 -13.71 -9.30 16.11
N ALA A 708 -14.78 -9.35 16.90
CA ALA A 708 -15.16 -10.55 17.67
C ALA A 708 -15.47 -11.75 16.76
N PHE A 709 -15.94 -11.51 15.53
CA PHE A 709 -16.20 -12.55 14.54
C PHE A 709 -14.96 -13.37 14.19
N THR A 710 -13.76 -12.80 14.31
CA THR A 710 -12.50 -13.53 14.05
C THR A 710 -12.23 -14.67 15.03
N TYR A 711 -12.96 -14.75 16.16
CA TYR A 711 -12.94 -15.91 17.06
C TYR A 711 -13.37 -17.21 16.36
N LEU A 712 -14.34 -17.13 15.44
CA LEU A 712 -14.92 -18.30 14.78
C LEU A 712 -14.03 -18.83 13.66
N ASP A 713 -13.32 -17.94 12.98
CA ASP A 713 -12.38 -18.28 11.90
C ASP A 713 -11.41 -17.11 11.66
N VAL A 714 -10.10 -17.40 11.61
CA VAL A 714 -9.05 -16.44 11.20
C VAL A 714 -8.63 -16.69 9.76
N GLY A 715 -9.62 -16.80 8.89
CA GLY A 715 -9.43 -16.81 7.45
C GLY A 715 -9.21 -15.41 6.87
N LEU A 716 -8.67 -15.36 5.66
CA LEU A 716 -8.55 -14.13 4.87
C LEU A 716 -9.90 -13.39 4.75
N ALA A 717 -10.99 -14.14 4.58
CA ALA A 717 -12.34 -13.59 4.47
C ALA A 717 -12.81 -12.91 5.77
N ALA A 718 -12.53 -13.51 6.94
CA ALA A 718 -12.89 -12.94 8.24
C ALA A 718 -12.13 -11.64 8.51
N LEU A 719 -10.85 -11.57 8.15
CA LEU A 719 -10.04 -10.36 8.26
C LEU A 719 -10.55 -9.26 7.32
N VAL A 720 -10.88 -9.59 6.08
CA VAL A 720 -11.50 -8.65 5.12
C VAL A 720 -12.83 -8.12 5.66
N ALA A 721 -13.68 -9.00 6.20
CA ALA A 721 -14.94 -8.60 6.83
C ALA A 721 -14.72 -7.67 8.03
N SER A 722 -13.76 -7.99 8.90
CA SER A 722 -13.39 -7.17 10.06
C SER A 722 -12.98 -5.76 9.66
N VAL A 723 -12.16 -5.64 8.61
CA VAL A 723 -11.73 -4.35 8.04
C VAL A 723 -12.91 -3.55 7.50
N PHE A 724 -13.81 -4.21 6.79
CA PHE A 724 -15.02 -3.58 6.26
C PHE A 724 -15.95 -3.08 7.38
N PHE A 725 -16.23 -3.92 8.38
CA PHE A 725 -17.06 -3.54 9.54
C PHE A 725 -16.43 -2.41 10.35
N LEU A 726 -15.10 -2.40 10.50
CA LEU A 726 -14.39 -1.30 11.14
C LEU A 726 -14.46 0.00 10.32
N GLY A 727 -14.48 -0.10 8.98
CA GLY A 727 -14.75 1.02 8.08
C GLY A 727 -16.17 1.58 8.25
N LEU A 728 -17.17 0.71 8.38
CA LEU A 728 -18.55 1.10 8.70
C LEU A 728 -18.65 1.75 10.09
N ALA A 729 -17.98 1.17 11.09
CA ALA A 729 -17.89 1.71 12.45
C ALA A 729 -17.32 3.13 12.44
N SER A 730 -16.24 3.36 11.71
CA SER A 730 -15.63 4.68 11.54
C SER A 730 -16.56 5.67 10.83
N SER A 731 -17.31 5.20 9.84
CA SER A 731 -18.22 6.00 9.01
C SER A 731 -19.45 6.50 9.79
N LEU A 732 -19.91 5.73 10.78
CA LEU A 732 -21.00 6.09 11.68
C LEU A 732 -20.51 6.82 12.94
N GLY A 733 -19.53 6.23 13.61
CA GLY A 733 -19.02 6.67 14.90
C GLY A 733 -18.27 7.99 14.83
N GLY A 734 -17.40 8.20 13.84
CA GLY A 734 -16.56 9.40 13.75
C GLY A 734 -17.34 10.72 13.69
N PRO A 735 -18.30 10.88 12.75
CA PRO A 735 -19.16 12.06 12.70
C PRO A 735 -20.02 12.21 13.96
N ALA A 736 -20.56 11.11 14.48
CA ALA A 736 -21.43 11.13 15.66
C ALA A 736 -20.68 11.55 16.94
N GLN A 737 -19.46 11.03 17.17
CA GLN A 737 -18.58 11.39 18.28
C GLN A 737 -18.26 12.89 18.28
N THR A 738 -17.86 13.42 17.11
CA THR A 738 -17.53 14.85 16.96
C THR A 738 -18.76 15.72 17.19
N SER A 739 -19.91 15.36 16.62
CA SER A 739 -21.17 16.09 16.78
C SER A 739 -21.68 16.05 18.23
N PHE A 740 -21.53 14.91 18.91
CA PHE A 740 -21.88 14.75 20.31
C PHE A 740 -21.00 15.61 21.23
N ALA A 741 -19.68 15.57 21.04
CA ALA A 741 -18.73 16.38 21.82
C ALA A 741 -19.02 17.88 21.72
N LEU A 742 -19.24 18.39 20.50
CA LEU A 742 -19.48 19.82 20.26
C LEU A 742 -20.78 20.37 20.91
N ARG A 743 -21.71 19.49 21.28
CA ARG A 743 -22.97 19.86 21.95
C ARG A 743 -22.84 19.94 23.47
N LEU A 744 -21.72 19.50 24.05
CA LEU A 744 -21.55 19.50 25.49
C LEU A 744 -21.29 20.93 26.02
N PRO A 745 -21.98 21.36 27.09
CA PRO A 745 -21.77 22.70 27.67
C PRO A 745 -20.34 22.93 28.17
N SER A 746 -19.67 21.88 28.65
CA SER A 746 -18.26 21.91 29.05
C SER A 746 -17.32 22.22 27.89
N VAL A 747 -17.58 21.63 26.71
CA VAL A 747 -16.82 21.84 25.47
C VAL A 747 -17.00 23.25 24.94
N GLN A 748 -18.23 23.79 25.02
CA GLN A 748 -18.51 25.17 24.63
C GLN A 748 -17.82 26.18 25.55
N ARG A 749 -17.74 25.90 26.86
CA ARG A 749 -17.04 26.73 27.85
C ARG A 749 -15.52 26.75 27.68
N LEU A 750 -14.87 25.61 27.40
CA LEU A 750 -13.42 25.55 27.18
C LEU A 750 -13.01 26.13 25.80
N GLY A 751 -13.89 26.04 24.82
CA GLY A 751 -13.64 26.37 23.43
C GLY A 751 -13.42 25.12 22.58
N THR A 752 -14.10 25.07 21.42
CA THR A 752 -14.16 23.88 20.56
C THR A 752 -12.79 23.42 20.08
N GLY A 753 -11.87 24.35 19.78
CA GLY A 753 -10.52 23.99 19.32
C GLY A 753 -9.72 23.19 20.34
N ARG A 754 -9.74 23.62 21.62
CA ARG A 754 -9.00 22.97 22.71
C ARG A 754 -9.62 21.62 23.09
N ALA A 755 -10.94 21.55 23.21
CA ALA A 755 -11.64 20.30 23.50
C ALA A 755 -11.44 19.25 22.40
N MET A 756 -11.52 19.65 21.13
CA MET A 756 -11.23 18.75 20.00
C MET A 756 -9.76 18.32 19.98
N GLY A 757 -8.83 19.17 20.42
CA GLY A 757 -7.42 18.80 20.63
C GLY A 757 -7.26 17.68 21.66
N ILE A 758 -7.95 17.77 22.80
CA ILE A 758 -7.96 16.71 23.82
C ILE A 758 -8.56 15.41 23.28
N GLN A 759 -9.65 15.49 22.53
CA GLN A 759 -10.23 14.31 21.88
C GLN A 759 -9.24 13.64 20.90
N ARG A 760 -8.45 14.43 20.16
CA ARG A 760 -7.41 13.91 19.25
C ARG A 760 -6.21 13.34 19.99
N ALA A 761 -5.87 13.88 21.16
CA ALA A 761 -4.88 13.27 22.05
C ALA A 761 -5.37 11.90 22.55
N ALA A 762 -6.63 11.78 22.96
CA ALA A 762 -7.21 10.48 23.34
C ALA A 762 -7.20 9.48 22.17
N ASP A 763 -7.52 9.92 20.95
CA ASP A 763 -7.40 9.12 19.73
C ASP A 763 -5.96 8.58 19.57
N LYS A 764 -4.94 9.45 19.63
CA LYS A 764 -3.53 9.04 19.53
C LYS A 764 -3.06 8.14 20.67
N LEU A 765 -3.58 8.31 21.87
CA LEU A 765 -3.31 7.39 22.98
C LEU A 765 -3.79 5.97 22.67
N GLY A 766 -5.02 5.83 22.15
CA GLY A 766 -5.52 4.53 21.71
C GLY A 766 -4.68 3.93 20.57
N GLN A 767 -4.26 4.76 19.61
CA GLN A 767 -3.39 4.33 18.50
C GLN A 767 -2.00 3.88 18.96
N MET A 768 -1.47 4.48 20.03
CA MET A 768 -0.21 4.06 20.67
C MET A 768 -0.36 2.71 21.38
N VAL A 769 -1.44 2.55 22.15
CA VAL A 769 -1.67 1.34 22.96
C VAL A 769 -2.07 0.14 22.08
N GLY A 770 -2.80 0.36 21.00
CA GLY A 770 -3.39 -0.69 20.17
C GLY A 770 -2.40 -1.79 19.73
N PRO A 771 -1.33 -1.46 18.98
CA PRO A 771 -0.35 -2.44 18.53
C PRO A 771 0.31 -3.22 19.67
N LEU A 772 0.65 -2.55 20.78
CA LEU A 772 1.29 -3.21 21.94
C LEU A 772 0.33 -4.13 22.67
N ALA A 773 -0.93 -3.71 22.84
CA ALA A 773 -1.96 -4.52 23.47
C ALA A 773 -2.21 -5.80 22.66
N LEU A 774 -2.35 -5.69 21.34
CA LEU A 774 -2.50 -6.85 20.45
C LEU A 774 -1.25 -7.72 20.41
N GLY A 775 -0.05 -7.13 20.34
CA GLY A 775 1.20 -7.88 20.41
C GLY A 775 1.33 -8.68 21.71
N GLY A 776 0.93 -8.09 22.83
CA GLY A 776 0.86 -8.77 24.13
C GLY A 776 -0.17 -9.91 24.10
N LEU A 777 -1.41 -9.62 23.69
CA LEU A 777 -2.48 -10.63 23.62
C LEU A 777 -2.12 -11.81 22.69
N PHE A 778 -1.46 -11.56 21.56
CA PHE A 778 -1.01 -12.62 20.65
C PHE A 778 0.01 -13.55 21.27
N THR A 779 0.79 -13.04 22.24
CA THR A 779 1.79 -13.84 22.95
C THR A 779 1.12 -14.84 23.90
N PHE A 780 0.03 -14.45 24.55
CA PHE A 780 -0.62 -15.27 25.58
C PHE A 780 -1.78 -16.13 25.05
N LEU A 781 -2.52 -15.62 24.06
CA LEU A 781 -3.77 -16.21 23.59
C LEU A 781 -3.73 -16.62 22.11
N GLY A 782 -2.69 -16.23 21.36
CA GLY A 782 -2.64 -16.37 19.91
C GLY A 782 -3.44 -15.29 19.16
N THR A 783 -3.37 -15.33 17.83
CA THR A 783 -3.90 -14.25 16.96
C THR A 783 -5.43 -14.17 16.98
N SER A 784 -6.12 -15.32 16.90
CA SER A 784 -7.59 -15.41 16.90
C SER A 784 -8.19 -14.81 18.16
N ASP A 785 -7.80 -15.38 19.30
CA ASP A 785 -8.35 -15.03 20.59
C ASP A 785 -7.93 -13.62 21.00
N GLY A 786 -6.71 -13.20 20.64
CA GLY A 786 -6.27 -11.83 20.85
C GLY A 786 -7.13 -10.80 20.14
N LEU A 787 -7.53 -11.03 18.89
CA LEU A 787 -8.46 -10.14 18.18
C LEU A 787 -9.86 -10.19 18.78
N ALA A 788 -10.34 -11.40 19.12
CA ALA A 788 -11.64 -11.60 19.72
C ALA A 788 -11.79 -10.85 21.05
N VAL A 789 -10.75 -10.89 21.90
CA VAL A 789 -10.70 -10.16 23.17
C VAL A 789 -10.76 -8.65 22.96
N VAL A 790 -10.04 -8.11 21.96
CA VAL A 790 -10.13 -6.68 21.62
C VAL A 790 -11.53 -6.32 21.10
N GLY A 791 -12.14 -7.19 20.29
CA GLY A 791 -13.53 -7.04 19.85
C GLY A 791 -14.50 -7.03 21.04
N GLY A 792 -14.36 -7.96 21.97
CA GLY A 792 -15.14 -8.03 23.22
C GLY A 792 -14.95 -6.80 24.11
N TYR A 793 -13.70 -6.33 24.28
CA TYR A 793 -13.40 -5.08 24.99
C TYR A 793 -14.09 -3.88 24.32
N TYR A 794 -14.07 -3.81 23.00
CA TYR A 794 -14.71 -2.72 22.26
C TYR A 794 -16.24 -2.78 22.40
N LEU A 795 -16.85 -3.97 22.34
CA LEU A 795 -18.28 -4.18 22.59
C LEU A 795 -18.66 -3.79 24.02
N GLY A 796 -17.92 -4.27 25.01
CA GLY A 796 -18.15 -3.96 26.43
C GLY A 796 -18.05 -2.46 26.70
N SER A 797 -17.03 -1.80 26.13
CA SER A 797 -16.88 -0.34 26.20
C SER A 797 -18.06 0.39 25.57
N THR A 798 -18.53 -0.08 24.42
CA THR A 798 -19.68 0.50 23.72
C THR A 798 -20.98 0.35 24.53
N LEU A 799 -21.22 -0.80 25.14
CA LEU A 799 -22.36 -1.04 26.03
C LEU A 799 -22.29 -0.15 27.26
N LEU A 800 -21.11 -0.03 27.88
CA LEU A 800 -20.91 0.85 29.03
C LEU A 800 -21.12 2.33 28.65
N PHE A 801 -20.67 2.74 27.46
CA PHE A 801 -20.94 4.09 26.93
C PHE A 801 -22.45 4.34 26.80
N PHE A 802 -23.21 3.38 26.26
CA PHE A 802 -24.66 3.49 26.14
C PHE A 802 -25.36 3.68 27.49
N LEU A 803 -24.90 2.95 28.53
CA LEU A 803 -25.45 3.07 29.88
C LEU A 803 -25.06 4.38 30.57
N ILE A 804 -23.87 4.90 30.28
CA ILE A 804 -23.32 6.06 30.99
C ILE A 804 -23.70 7.39 30.34
N ALA A 805 -23.66 7.46 29.01
CA ALA A 805 -23.83 8.69 28.25
C ALA A 805 -25.31 9.09 28.13
N ARG A 806 -25.58 10.38 28.30
CA ARG A 806 -26.92 10.95 28.12
C ARG A 806 -26.88 12.04 27.06
N ASP A 807 -27.74 11.96 26.06
CA ASP A 807 -27.85 13.00 25.04
C ASP A 807 -28.18 14.37 25.69
N PRO A 808 -27.48 15.45 25.33
CA PRO A 808 -27.80 16.79 25.83
C PRO A 808 -29.22 17.20 25.43
N ARG A 809 -30.00 17.76 26.36
CA ARG A 809 -31.36 18.27 26.09
C ARG A 809 -31.27 19.41 25.07
N GLN A 810 -32.07 19.36 24.00
CA GLN A 810 -32.22 20.50 23.09
C GLN A 810 -32.87 21.66 23.85
N PRO A 811 -32.33 22.89 23.78
CA PRO A 811 -33.17 24.05 24.06
C PRO A 811 -34.27 24.05 22.99
N LEU A 812 -35.52 24.00 23.44
CA LEU A 812 -36.70 24.17 22.58
C LEU A 812 -36.50 25.46 21.79
N MET A 813 -36.29 25.38 20.48
CA MET A 813 -36.51 26.54 19.63
C MET A 813 -37.99 26.87 19.79
N GLN A 814 -38.30 27.94 20.53
CA GLN A 814 -39.61 28.57 20.45
C GLN A 814 -39.85 28.81 18.95
N LYS A 815 -40.80 28.05 18.38
CA LYS A 815 -41.42 28.40 17.12
C LYS A 815 -41.91 29.82 17.31
N GLY A 816 -41.24 30.77 16.67
CA GLY A 816 -41.69 32.15 16.59
C GLY A 816 -43.15 32.11 16.18
N ALA A 817 -43.99 32.71 17.02
CA ALA A 817 -45.40 32.86 16.78
C ALA A 817 -45.63 33.45 15.39
N SER A 818 -46.61 32.88 14.70
CA SER A 818 -47.32 33.52 13.61
C SER A 818 -47.52 35.01 13.91
N SER A 819 -46.96 35.88 13.09
CA SER A 819 -47.48 37.23 12.93
C SER A 819 -48.09 37.31 11.54
N ASN A 820 -49.41 37.29 11.53
CA ASN A 820 -50.21 37.84 10.44
C ASN A 820 -49.85 39.32 10.25
N ALA A 821 -49.61 39.73 9.01
CA ALA A 821 -50.03 40.97 8.35
C ALA A 821 -49.30 41.07 7.00
#